data_AF-A0A3A2ZQY1-F1
#
_entry.id   AF-A0A3A2ZQY1-F1
#
_cell.length_a   1.000
_cell.length_b   1.000
_cell.length_c   1.000
_cell.angle_alpha   90.00
_cell.angle_beta   90.00
_cell.angle_gamma   90.00
#
_symmetry.space_group_name_H-M   'P 1'
#
loop_
_entity.id
_entity.type
_entity.pdbx_description
1 polymer ?
#
loop_
_entity_poly.entity_id
_entity_poly.type
_entity_poly.pdbx_seq_one_letter_code
_entity_poly.pdbx_strand_id
1 'polypeptide(L)'
;MSGAQFTDRANQALLDSNHLAEQYSHSQILPVHLAVALLNPSPDESKDQQAPSHPSHQAATHPLFYQVVERAHGDPQLLDRALMKLLVRLPSQDPPPESVSISPALSKVIRSATDLSKTQKDSFVAIDHLILAVAQDSQVQRALADSNIPNVKLIDSAVQQIRGTRRVDSKTADSESESENLQKFTIDLTGLAREGKIDPVIGREEEIRRVIRILSRRTKNNPVLIGEPGVGKTTIAEGLARRIVNADIPANLAQCKLLSLDVGALVAGSKYRGEFEERMKAVLKEIEESKDMIILFVDEIHLLMGAGTSGEGGMDAANLLKPMLARGQLHCIGATTLGEYRKYIEKDQAFERRFQQVLVKEPTISETISILRGLKEKYEVHHGVNILDAAIVSAANLASRYLTARRLPDSAVDLIDEAAAAVRVTRESEPEALDTLERKHRQLQIEIHALEREKDEASKARLEVAKAEAANVAEELRPLREKYESEKARSKNIQDAKIKLDSLKVKRDEAERSGDTQVAADLEYYAIPETKVLIERLEAERASADAERRARQGEAGESLLADAVGPDQINEIVARWTGIPVTRLKTTEKDKLLNMEKHLGRLVVGQKEAVASVSNAIRLQRSGLSNPNSPPSFLFCGPSGTGKTLLTKHSPSSSLMTLRP
;
A
#
# COMPACT_ATOMS: atom_id res chain seq x y z
N MET A 1 -38.10 -10.42 -14.38
CA MET A 1 -36.81 -10.07 -15.00
C MET A 1 -35.78 -11.16 -14.67
N SER A 2 -35.67 -12.24 -15.46
CA SER A 2 -34.84 -13.41 -15.07
C SER A 2 -33.38 -13.27 -15.53
N GLY A 3 -32.45 -13.10 -14.59
CA GLY A 3 -31.03 -13.47 -14.73
C GLY A 3 -30.03 -12.40 -15.18
N ALA A 4 -30.46 -11.22 -15.63
CA ALA A 4 -29.54 -10.13 -15.99
C ALA A 4 -29.12 -9.34 -14.74
N GLN A 5 -27.82 -9.10 -14.56
CA GLN A 5 -27.30 -8.23 -13.52
C GLN A 5 -27.09 -6.83 -14.10
N PHE A 6 -27.64 -5.80 -13.45
CA PHE A 6 -27.55 -4.40 -13.87
C PHE A 6 -26.52 -3.65 -13.02
N THR A 7 -25.96 -2.57 -13.57
CA THR A 7 -25.23 -1.58 -12.77
C THR A 7 -26.21 -0.77 -11.90
N ASP A 8 -25.71 -0.14 -10.84
CA ASP A 8 -26.57 0.55 -9.86
C ASP A 8 -27.39 1.67 -10.52
N ARG A 9 -26.77 2.43 -11.44
CA ARG A 9 -27.49 3.47 -12.22
C ARG A 9 -28.45 2.89 -13.26
N ALA A 10 -28.11 1.78 -13.91
CA ALA A 10 -29.03 1.13 -14.85
C ALA A 10 -30.27 0.59 -14.13
N ASN A 11 -30.08 0.06 -12.91
CA ASN A 11 -31.18 -0.35 -12.05
C ASN A 11 -32.01 0.85 -11.58
N GLN A 12 -31.36 1.95 -11.19
CA GLN A 12 -32.05 3.19 -10.82
C GLN A 12 -32.89 3.74 -11.98
N ALA A 13 -32.37 3.77 -13.22
CA ALA A 13 -33.13 4.22 -14.39
C ALA A 13 -34.39 3.37 -14.65
N LEU A 14 -34.34 2.07 -14.36
CA LEU A 14 -35.52 1.21 -14.44
C LEU A 14 -36.54 1.51 -13.33
N LEU A 15 -36.08 1.79 -12.10
CA LEU A 15 -36.93 2.21 -11.00
C LEU A 15 -37.59 3.56 -11.29
N ASP A 16 -36.82 4.54 -11.78
CA ASP A 16 -37.31 5.85 -12.19
C ASP A 16 -38.36 5.74 -13.30
N SER A 17 -38.17 4.82 -14.25
CA SER A 17 -39.16 4.57 -15.29
C SER A 17 -40.48 3.99 -14.74
N ASN A 18 -40.41 3.21 -13.66
CA ASN A 18 -41.60 2.72 -12.96
C ASN A 18 -42.31 3.87 -12.22
N HIS A 19 -41.55 4.69 -11.49
CA HIS A 19 -42.10 5.86 -10.80
C HIS A 19 -42.75 6.86 -11.77
N LEU A 20 -42.17 7.08 -12.96
CA LEU A 20 -42.79 7.91 -13.99
C LEU A 20 -44.13 7.33 -14.48
N ALA A 21 -44.22 6.01 -14.64
CA ALA A 21 -45.48 5.38 -15.05
C ALA A 21 -46.57 5.50 -13.96
N GLU A 22 -46.19 5.41 -12.68
CA GLU A 22 -47.07 5.63 -11.53
C GLU A 22 -47.54 7.09 -11.46
N GLN A 23 -46.61 8.06 -11.57
CA GLN A 23 -46.91 9.50 -11.50
C GLN A 23 -47.91 9.95 -12.58
N TYR A 24 -47.79 9.43 -13.79
CA TYR A 24 -48.71 9.74 -14.89
C TYR A 24 -49.91 8.80 -14.98
N SER A 25 -50.07 7.90 -13.99
CA SER A 25 -51.19 6.95 -13.89
C SER A 25 -51.35 6.07 -15.13
N HIS A 26 -50.24 5.65 -15.73
CA HIS A 26 -50.23 4.76 -16.88
C HIS A 26 -50.36 3.30 -16.44
N SER A 27 -51.08 2.48 -17.22
CA SER A 27 -51.32 1.07 -16.87
C SER A 27 -50.10 0.16 -17.03
N GLN A 28 -49.12 0.57 -17.83
CA GLN A 28 -47.92 -0.22 -18.16
C GLN A 28 -46.68 0.65 -18.33
N ILE A 29 -45.51 0.10 -17.98
CA ILE A 29 -44.21 0.74 -18.23
C ILE A 29 -43.83 0.52 -19.70
N LEU A 30 -43.83 1.60 -20.48
CA LEU A 30 -43.46 1.66 -21.90
C LEU A 30 -42.02 2.18 -22.10
N PRO A 31 -41.36 1.89 -23.24
CA PRO A 31 -40.02 2.39 -23.56
C PRO A 31 -39.84 3.91 -23.43
N VAL A 32 -40.90 4.69 -23.67
CA VAL A 32 -40.88 6.15 -23.52
C VAL A 32 -40.59 6.57 -22.07
N HIS A 33 -41.08 5.84 -21.05
CA HIS A 33 -40.78 6.14 -19.64
C HIS A 33 -39.29 5.93 -19.35
N LEU A 34 -38.72 4.85 -19.89
CA LEU A 34 -37.29 4.60 -19.73
C LEU A 34 -36.45 5.63 -20.49
N ALA A 35 -36.87 6.05 -21.68
CA ALA A 35 -36.20 7.12 -22.44
C ALA A 35 -36.18 8.45 -21.66
N VAL A 36 -37.30 8.82 -21.03
CA VAL A 36 -37.39 10.01 -20.18
C VAL A 36 -36.54 9.86 -18.93
N ALA A 37 -36.61 8.73 -18.23
CA ALA A 37 -35.79 8.45 -17.04
C ALA A 37 -34.28 8.49 -17.35
N LEU A 38 -33.86 8.03 -18.53
CA LEU A 38 -32.46 8.09 -18.96
C LEU A 38 -32.00 9.52 -19.33
N LEU A 39 -32.90 10.33 -19.88
CA LEU A 39 -32.61 11.70 -20.31
C LEU A 39 -32.62 12.67 -19.13
N ASN A 40 -33.56 12.49 -18.21
CA ASN A 40 -33.81 13.28 -17.01
C ASN A 40 -34.05 12.34 -15.81
N PRO A 41 -32.98 11.76 -15.24
CA PRO A 41 -33.09 10.91 -14.07
C PRO A 41 -33.61 11.72 -12.88
N SER A 42 -34.33 11.07 -11.97
CA SER A 42 -34.79 11.73 -10.76
C SER A 42 -33.58 12.18 -9.91
N PRO A 43 -33.64 13.35 -9.25
CA PRO A 43 -32.62 13.74 -8.29
C PRO A 43 -32.59 12.68 -7.18
N ASP A 44 -31.39 12.19 -6.86
CA ASP A 44 -31.18 11.15 -5.86
C ASP A 44 -31.61 11.67 -4.47
N GLU A 45 -32.85 11.36 -4.06
CA GLU A 45 -33.45 11.85 -2.81
C GLU A 45 -32.69 11.41 -1.55
N SER A 46 -31.80 10.41 -1.67
CA SER A 46 -30.88 10.04 -0.58
C SER A 46 -29.84 11.14 -0.27
N LYS A 47 -29.68 12.12 -1.16
CA LYS A 47 -28.68 13.20 -1.06
C LYS A 47 -29.28 14.61 -0.94
N ASP A 48 -30.52 14.84 -1.40
CA ASP A 48 -31.10 16.20 -1.49
C ASP A 48 -31.94 16.63 -0.27
N GLN A 49 -32.25 15.75 0.69
CA GLN A 49 -33.01 16.13 1.89
C GLN A 49 -32.19 16.94 2.94
N GLN A 50 -30.95 17.34 2.66
CA GLN A 50 -30.10 18.08 3.62
C GLN A 50 -29.61 19.48 3.18
N ALA A 51 -30.20 20.13 2.17
CA ALA A 51 -29.82 21.53 1.88
C ALA A 51 -30.97 22.40 1.32
N PRO A 52 -31.28 23.56 1.93
CA PRO A 52 -32.10 24.58 1.29
C PRO A 52 -31.30 25.29 0.18
N SER A 53 -31.94 25.45 -0.97
CA SER A 53 -31.43 25.97 -2.24
C SER A 53 -30.96 27.44 -2.22
N HIS A 54 -29.78 27.71 -2.81
CA HIS A 54 -29.42 29.02 -3.39
C HIS A 54 -29.24 28.89 -4.93
N PRO A 55 -29.69 29.86 -5.76
CA PRO A 55 -30.02 29.60 -7.18
C PRO A 55 -28.91 29.85 -8.21
N SER A 56 -27.64 30.02 -7.83
CA SER A 56 -26.62 30.54 -8.77
C SER A 56 -25.43 29.62 -9.08
N HIS A 57 -25.39 28.37 -8.58
CA HIS A 57 -24.25 27.46 -8.78
C HIS A 57 -24.64 26.00 -9.03
N GLN A 58 -25.57 25.74 -9.94
CA GLN A 58 -25.81 24.39 -10.47
C GLN A 58 -25.27 24.30 -11.90
N ALA A 59 -23.97 24.01 -12.07
CA ALA A 59 -23.52 23.35 -13.28
C ALA A 59 -23.75 21.86 -13.06
N ALA A 60 -25.01 21.42 -13.21
CA ALA A 60 -25.37 20.01 -13.11
C ALA A 60 -24.66 19.26 -14.25
N THR A 61 -23.83 18.27 -13.91
CA THR A 61 -23.26 17.35 -14.90
C THR A 61 -24.42 16.70 -15.65
N HIS A 62 -24.52 16.98 -16.95
CA HIS A 62 -25.65 16.49 -17.75
C HIS A 62 -25.67 14.95 -17.78
N PRO A 63 -26.85 14.30 -17.70
CA PRO A 63 -26.98 12.84 -17.76
C PRO A 63 -26.34 12.21 -19.00
N LEU A 64 -25.92 10.94 -18.92
CA LEU A 64 -25.23 10.27 -20.02
C LEU A 64 -26.03 10.31 -21.34
N PHE A 65 -27.34 10.10 -21.30
CA PHE A 65 -28.16 10.15 -22.51
C PHE A 65 -28.22 11.55 -23.13
N TYR A 66 -28.22 12.59 -22.29
CA TYR A 66 -28.13 13.98 -22.73
C TYR A 66 -26.80 14.24 -23.47
N GLN A 67 -25.68 13.81 -22.90
CA GLN A 67 -24.35 13.95 -23.51
C GLN A 67 -24.25 13.17 -24.84
N VAL A 68 -24.83 11.97 -24.90
CA VAL A 68 -24.89 11.15 -26.12
C VAL A 68 -25.66 11.88 -27.22
N VAL A 69 -26.76 12.54 -26.90
CA VAL A 69 -27.59 13.30 -27.86
C VAL A 69 -26.83 14.52 -28.39
N GLU A 70 -26.17 15.30 -27.53
CA GLU A 70 -25.33 16.43 -27.96
C GLU A 70 -24.20 15.95 -28.89
N ARG A 71 -23.57 14.83 -28.54
CA ARG A 71 -22.46 14.26 -29.31
C ARG A 71 -22.91 13.62 -30.62
N ALA A 72 -24.16 13.18 -30.70
CA ALA A 72 -24.81 12.77 -31.94
C ALA A 72 -25.30 13.97 -32.79
N HIS A 73 -24.96 15.20 -32.41
CA HIS A 73 -25.39 16.46 -33.05
C HIS A 73 -26.91 16.71 -33.01
N GLY A 74 -27.60 16.09 -32.04
CA GLY A 74 -28.99 16.35 -31.73
C GLY A 74 -29.17 17.49 -30.73
N ASP A 75 -30.42 17.95 -30.58
CA ASP A 75 -30.81 18.90 -29.55
C ASP A 75 -31.53 18.16 -28.39
N PRO A 76 -30.88 18.02 -27.21
CA PRO A 76 -31.47 17.32 -26.07
C PRO A 76 -32.75 17.96 -25.54
N GLN A 77 -32.91 19.29 -25.66
CA GLN A 77 -34.10 19.98 -25.19
C GLN A 77 -35.30 19.69 -26.11
N LEU A 78 -35.06 19.58 -27.41
CA LEU A 78 -36.09 19.14 -28.35
C LEU A 78 -36.46 17.68 -28.14
N LEU A 79 -35.48 16.82 -27.85
CA LEU A 79 -35.73 15.41 -27.53
C LEU A 79 -36.59 15.27 -26.27
N ASP A 80 -36.25 15.98 -25.20
CA ASP A 80 -37.01 15.97 -23.96
C ASP A 80 -38.47 16.39 -24.20
N ARG A 81 -38.69 17.51 -24.91
CA ARG A 81 -40.04 17.97 -25.28
C ARG A 81 -40.80 16.93 -26.11
N ALA A 82 -40.13 16.26 -27.05
CA ALA A 82 -40.75 15.23 -27.89
C ALA A 82 -41.15 13.99 -27.07
N LEU A 83 -40.27 13.53 -26.18
CA LEU A 83 -40.54 12.41 -25.28
C LEU A 83 -41.63 12.73 -24.26
N MET A 84 -41.62 13.92 -23.65
CA MET A 84 -42.67 14.38 -22.74
C MET A 84 -44.03 14.47 -23.44
N LYS A 85 -44.05 14.95 -24.69
CA LYS A 85 -45.28 14.99 -25.51
C LYS A 85 -45.83 13.59 -25.80
N LEU A 86 -44.96 12.60 -26.02
CA LEU A 86 -45.37 11.20 -26.16
C LEU A 86 -45.92 10.68 -24.84
N LEU A 87 -45.23 10.97 -23.74
CA LEU A 87 -45.58 10.51 -22.39
C LEU A 87 -46.97 11.02 -21.97
N VAL A 88 -47.26 12.31 -22.12
CA VAL A 88 -48.56 12.91 -21.77
C VAL A 88 -49.72 12.41 -22.65
N ARG A 89 -49.44 11.91 -23.86
CA ARG A 89 -50.47 11.39 -24.78
C ARG A 89 -50.85 9.94 -24.50
N LEU A 90 -50.13 9.26 -23.61
CA LEU A 90 -50.45 7.89 -23.26
C LEU A 90 -51.78 7.84 -22.49
N PRO A 91 -52.57 6.76 -22.63
CA PRO A 91 -53.78 6.59 -21.84
C PRO A 91 -53.46 6.50 -20.34
N SER A 92 -54.15 7.31 -19.54
CA SER A 92 -54.10 7.26 -18.07
C SER A 92 -55.38 6.65 -17.50
N GLN A 93 -55.29 6.13 -16.28
CA GLN A 93 -56.42 5.59 -15.52
C GLN A 93 -56.54 6.28 -14.14
N ASP A 94 -57.76 6.35 -13.60
CA ASP A 94 -58.05 6.93 -12.28
C ASP A 94 -58.94 5.97 -11.49
N PRO A 95 -58.54 5.48 -10.29
CA PRO A 95 -57.29 5.77 -9.59
C PRO A 95 -56.05 5.14 -10.26
N PRO A 96 -54.83 5.63 -9.94
CA PRO A 96 -53.59 5.04 -10.40
C PRO A 96 -53.50 3.55 -10.02
N PRO A 97 -52.86 2.69 -10.84
CA PRO A 97 -52.71 1.28 -10.52
C PRO A 97 -51.84 1.06 -9.28
N GLU A 98 -52.21 0.11 -8.42
CA GLU A 98 -51.39 -0.30 -7.26
C GLU A 98 -50.05 -0.91 -7.67
N SER A 99 -49.97 -1.49 -8.87
CA SER A 99 -48.71 -1.99 -9.45
C SER A 99 -48.72 -1.81 -10.96
N VAL A 100 -47.67 -1.23 -11.52
CA VAL A 100 -47.51 -1.07 -12.96
C VAL A 100 -46.81 -2.30 -13.54
N SER A 101 -47.39 -2.90 -14.58
CA SER A 101 -46.78 -4.04 -15.27
C SER A 101 -45.83 -3.58 -16.39
N ILE A 102 -44.79 -4.37 -16.66
CA ILE A 102 -43.84 -4.09 -17.75
C ILE A 102 -44.48 -4.43 -19.09
N SER A 103 -44.52 -3.48 -20.03
CA SER A 103 -45.05 -3.75 -21.38
C SER A 103 -44.17 -4.77 -22.14
N PRO A 104 -44.75 -5.51 -23.11
CA PRO A 104 -43.97 -6.38 -23.99
C PRO A 104 -42.88 -5.62 -24.77
N ALA A 105 -43.13 -4.35 -25.12
CA ALA A 105 -42.17 -3.48 -25.80
C ALA A 105 -40.96 -3.18 -24.91
N LEU A 106 -41.16 -2.80 -23.65
CA LEU A 106 -40.07 -2.56 -22.71
C LEU A 106 -39.32 -3.86 -22.38
N SER A 107 -40.02 -4.99 -22.26
CA SER A 107 -39.39 -6.30 -22.08
C SER A 107 -38.45 -6.65 -23.24
N LYS A 108 -38.80 -6.26 -24.48
CA LYS A 108 -37.94 -6.42 -25.66
C LYS A 108 -36.68 -5.56 -25.57
N VAL A 109 -36.81 -4.30 -25.12
CA VAL A 109 -35.68 -3.37 -24.91
C VAL A 109 -34.71 -3.89 -23.84
N ILE A 110 -35.21 -4.40 -22.71
CA ILE A 110 -34.34 -4.94 -21.66
C ILE A 110 -33.58 -6.18 -22.15
N ARG A 111 -34.23 -7.03 -22.95
CA ARG A 111 -33.57 -8.19 -23.58
C ARG A 111 -32.49 -7.76 -24.57
N SER A 112 -32.74 -6.78 -25.43
CA SER A 112 -31.71 -6.29 -26.36
C SER A 112 -30.54 -5.64 -25.63
N ALA A 113 -30.78 -4.89 -24.54
CA ALA A 113 -29.69 -4.36 -23.70
C ALA A 113 -28.84 -5.49 -23.07
N THR A 114 -29.47 -6.60 -22.68
CA THR A 114 -28.78 -7.79 -22.15
C THR A 114 -27.96 -8.52 -23.23
N ASP A 115 -28.43 -8.53 -24.48
CA ASP A 115 -27.69 -9.13 -25.60
C ASP A 115 -26.53 -8.23 -26.05
N LEU A 116 -26.67 -6.90 -25.94
CA LEU A 116 -25.59 -5.95 -26.18
C LEU A 116 -24.44 -6.14 -25.18
N SER A 117 -24.74 -6.28 -23.88
CA SER A 117 -23.71 -6.50 -22.86
C SER A 117 -22.90 -7.78 -23.11
N LYS A 118 -23.56 -8.87 -23.53
CA LYS A 118 -22.87 -10.12 -23.90
C LYS A 118 -22.00 -9.95 -25.14
N THR A 119 -22.48 -9.20 -26.13
CA THR A 119 -21.74 -8.93 -27.38
C THR A 119 -20.48 -8.13 -27.10
N GLN A 120 -20.57 -7.16 -26.18
CA GLN A 120 -19.48 -6.28 -25.75
C GLN A 120 -18.58 -6.91 -24.67
N LYS A 121 -18.94 -8.12 -24.19
CA LYS A 121 -18.24 -8.90 -23.17
C LYS A 121 -18.19 -8.22 -21.80
N ASP A 122 -19.28 -7.57 -21.41
CA ASP A 122 -19.44 -6.99 -20.08
C ASP A 122 -20.14 -7.94 -19.12
N SER A 123 -19.78 -7.82 -17.84
CA SER A 123 -20.36 -8.62 -16.77
C SER A 123 -21.73 -8.08 -16.32
N PHE A 124 -22.00 -6.78 -16.51
CA PHE A 124 -23.24 -6.11 -16.12
C PHE A 124 -23.92 -5.38 -17.28
N VAL A 125 -25.25 -5.22 -17.21
CA VAL A 125 -26.01 -4.36 -18.12
C VAL A 125 -25.93 -2.92 -17.63
N ALA A 126 -25.28 -2.09 -18.45
CA ALA A 126 -24.97 -0.70 -18.19
C ALA A 126 -26.00 0.29 -18.75
N ILE A 127 -25.90 1.56 -18.36
CA ILE A 127 -26.79 2.65 -18.83
C ILE A 127 -26.69 2.81 -20.35
N ASP A 128 -25.48 2.73 -20.90
CA ASP A 128 -25.23 2.85 -22.33
C ASP A 128 -25.91 1.72 -23.12
N HIS A 129 -25.93 0.49 -22.60
CA HIS A 129 -26.69 -0.62 -23.18
C HIS A 129 -28.20 -0.33 -23.21
N LEU A 130 -28.73 0.29 -22.16
CA LEU A 130 -30.14 0.73 -22.12
C LEU A 130 -30.41 1.84 -23.12
N ILE A 131 -29.53 2.84 -23.24
CA ILE A 131 -29.64 3.93 -24.22
C ILE A 131 -29.67 3.37 -25.65
N LEU A 132 -28.72 2.50 -26.00
CA LEU A 132 -28.65 1.86 -27.32
C LEU A 132 -29.91 1.04 -27.62
N ALA A 133 -30.41 0.30 -26.62
CA ALA A 133 -31.60 -0.52 -26.78
C ALA A 133 -32.88 0.31 -26.92
N VAL A 134 -33.04 1.38 -26.12
CA VAL A 134 -34.21 2.27 -26.14
C VAL A 134 -34.26 3.10 -27.42
N ALA A 135 -33.10 3.52 -27.94
CA ALA A 135 -33.00 4.26 -29.21
C ALA A 135 -33.46 3.43 -30.43
N GLN A 136 -33.58 2.11 -30.30
CA GLN A 136 -34.13 1.24 -31.35
C GLN A 136 -35.66 1.15 -31.32
N ASP A 137 -36.33 1.66 -30.29
CA ASP A 137 -37.79 1.67 -30.23
C ASP A 137 -38.40 2.65 -31.24
N SER A 138 -39.46 2.23 -31.94
CA SER A 138 -40.08 3.01 -33.02
C SER A 138 -40.64 4.37 -32.59
N GLN A 139 -41.10 4.52 -31.34
CA GLN A 139 -41.63 5.79 -30.84
C GLN A 139 -40.48 6.73 -30.45
N VAL A 140 -39.45 6.18 -29.82
CA VAL A 140 -38.23 6.93 -29.45
C VAL A 140 -37.45 7.37 -30.69
N GLN A 141 -37.37 6.54 -31.74
CA GLN A 141 -36.75 6.90 -33.02
C GLN A 141 -37.39 8.12 -33.68
N ARG A 142 -38.73 8.24 -33.59
CA ARG A 142 -39.43 9.43 -34.10
C ARG A 142 -39.08 10.67 -33.30
N ALA A 143 -39.04 10.56 -31.96
CA ALA A 143 -38.62 11.65 -31.09
C ALA A 143 -37.15 12.07 -31.35
N LEU A 144 -36.26 11.11 -31.59
CA LEU A 144 -34.87 11.35 -31.98
C LEU A 144 -34.77 12.05 -33.35
N ALA A 145 -35.58 11.63 -34.33
CA ALA A 145 -35.62 12.29 -35.63
C ALA A 145 -36.10 13.74 -35.53
N ASP A 146 -37.12 14.00 -34.71
CA ASP A 146 -37.62 15.35 -34.41
C ASP A 146 -36.57 16.22 -33.68
N SER A 147 -35.62 15.59 -32.97
CA SER A 147 -34.50 16.26 -32.28
C SER A 147 -33.20 16.29 -33.09
N ASN A 148 -33.30 16.25 -34.43
CA ASN A 148 -32.16 16.31 -35.37
C ASN A 148 -31.25 15.07 -35.39
N ILE A 149 -31.75 13.90 -34.96
CA ILE A 149 -31.05 12.61 -35.05
C ILE A 149 -31.88 11.64 -35.91
N PRO A 150 -31.82 11.77 -37.25
CA PRO A 150 -32.63 10.96 -38.16
C PRO A 150 -32.17 9.49 -38.29
N ASN A 151 -30.95 9.17 -37.82
CA ASN A 151 -30.37 7.83 -37.93
C ASN A 151 -29.83 7.38 -36.57
N VAL A 152 -30.34 6.24 -36.08
CA VAL A 152 -29.94 5.63 -34.80
C VAL A 152 -28.45 5.30 -34.74
N LYS A 153 -27.80 5.05 -35.88
CA LYS A 153 -26.36 4.80 -35.95
C LYS A 153 -25.51 5.95 -35.39
N LEU A 154 -26.06 7.18 -35.36
CA LEU A 154 -25.40 8.33 -34.75
C LEU A 154 -25.29 8.16 -33.23
N ILE A 155 -26.36 7.68 -32.58
CA ILE A 155 -26.35 7.32 -31.16
C ILE A 155 -25.34 6.20 -30.90
N ASP A 156 -25.32 5.17 -31.74
CA ASP A 156 -24.36 4.06 -31.62
C ASP A 156 -22.92 4.59 -31.64
N SER A 157 -22.61 5.48 -32.58
CA SER A 157 -21.27 6.07 -32.72
C SER A 157 -20.92 7.00 -31.55
N ALA A 158 -21.88 7.77 -31.03
CA ALA A 158 -21.68 8.68 -29.90
C ALA A 158 -21.42 7.89 -28.61
N VAL A 159 -22.18 6.82 -28.37
CA VAL A 159 -21.97 5.91 -27.23
C VAL A 159 -20.59 5.24 -27.32
N GLN A 160 -20.21 4.73 -28.50
CA GLN A 160 -18.88 4.13 -28.70
C GLN A 160 -17.73 5.12 -28.44
N GLN A 161 -17.89 6.39 -28.80
CA GLN A 161 -16.88 7.42 -28.52
C GLN A 161 -16.75 7.76 -27.05
N ILE A 162 -17.87 7.85 -26.32
CA ILE A 162 -17.87 8.15 -24.87
C ILE A 162 -17.31 6.96 -24.09
N ARG A 163 -17.69 5.74 -24.49
CA ARG A 163 -17.27 4.50 -23.83
C ARG A 163 -15.80 4.14 -24.10
N GLY A 164 -15.30 4.37 -25.31
CA GLY A 164 -13.95 3.96 -25.71
C GLY A 164 -13.72 2.45 -25.57
N THR A 165 -12.65 2.05 -24.90
CA THR A 165 -12.27 0.63 -24.66
C THR A 165 -12.67 0.11 -23.27
N ARG A 166 -13.48 0.87 -22.51
CA ARG A 166 -13.88 0.55 -21.13
C ARG A 166 -14.86 -0.64 -21.09
N ARG A 167 -14.57 -1.61 -20.21
CA ARG A 167 -15.46 -2.73 -19.87
C ARG A 167 -16.22 -2.47 -18.58
N VAL A 168 -17.43 -3.00 -18.51
CA VAL A 168 -18.33 -2.87 -17.36
C VAL A 168 -18.32 -4.17 -16.55
N ASP A 169 -17.33 -4.28 -15.66
CA ASP A 169 -17.07 -5.49 -14.85
C ASP A 169 -17.46 -5.35 -13.37
N SER A 170 -18.02 -4.21 -12.95
CA SER A 170 -18.52 -3.98 -11.59
C SER A 170 -19.88 -3.27 -11.60
N LYS A 171 -20.63 -3.39 -10.49
CA LYS A 171 -21.94 -2.71 -10.32
C LYS A 171 -21.86 -1.19 -10.37
N THR A 172 -20.70 -0.61 -10.07
CA THR A 172 -20.43 0.83 -10.05
C THR A 172 -19.68 1.33 -11.29
N ALA A 173 -19.50 0.49 -12.32
CA ALA A 173 -18.69 0.84 -13.47
C ALA A 173 -19.23 2.02 -14.31
N ASP A 174 -20.54 2.31 -14.26
CA ASP A 174 -21.16 3.43 -14.99
C ASP A 174 -21.50 4.64 -14.10
N SER A 175 -21.24 4.54 -12.80
CA SER A 175 -21.13 5.77 -12.02
C SER A 175 -19.83 6.44 -12.43
N GLU A 176 -19.92 7.57 -13.11
CA GLU A 176 -18.89 8.60 -12.99
C GLU A 176 -18.79 8.88 -11.49
N SER A 177 -17.85 8.20 -10.82
CA SER A 177 -17.50 8.53 -9.46
C SER A 177 -17.05 9.99 -9.49
N GLU A 178 -17.57 10.83 -8.60
CA GLU A 178 -17.23 12.25 -8.43
C GLU A 178 -15.72 12.52 -8.16
N SER A 179 -14.86 11.50 -8.31
CA SER A 179 -13.45 11.49 -7.94
C SER A 179 -12.64 10.46 -8.75
N GLU A 180 -12.95 10.26 -10.04
CA GLU A 180 -12.23 9.28 -10.88
C GLU A 180 -10.73 9.60 -10.97
N ASN A 181 -10.35 10.88 -11.05
CA ASN A 181 -8.94 11.24 -11.13
C ASN A 181 -8.24 11.11 -9.77
N LEU A 182 -8.90 11.50 -8.67
CA LEU A 182 -8.37 11.26 -7.32
C LEU A 182 -8.13 9.77 -7.06
N GLN A 183 -9.05 8.88 -7.42
CA GLN A 183 -8.84 7.44 -7.23
C GLN A 183 -7.70 6.87 -8.10
N LYS A 184 -7.47 7.42 -9.29
CA LYS A 184 -6.40 6.98 -10.19
C LYS A 184 -5.01 7.47 -9.79
N PHE A 185 -4.91 8.71 -9.31
CA PHE A 185 -3.64 9.40 -9.09
C PHE A 185 -3.30 9.61 -7.62
N THR A 186 -4.18 9.17 -6.71
CA THR A 186 -3.94 9.26 -5.27
C THR A 186 -4.26 7.96 -4.55
N ILE A 187 -3.62 7.77 -3.40
CA ILE A 187 -3.86 6.66 -2.47
C ILE A 187 -4.56 7.24 -1.24
N ASP A 188 -5.73 6.72 -0.88
CA ASP A 188 -6.46 7.14 0.31
C ASP A 188 -5.83 6.54 1.59
N LEU A 189 -4.98 7.32 2.26
CA LEU A 189 -4.35 6.93 3.52
C LEU A 189 -5.38 6.80 4.65
N THR A 190 -6.43 7.63 4.65
CA THR A 190 -7.53 7.47 5.61
C THR A 190 -8.32 6.19 5.38
N GLY A 191 -8.54 5.80 4.12
CA GLY A 191 -9.11 4.51 3.73
C GLY A 191 -8.26 3.33 4.21
N LEU A 192 -6.96 3.35 3.92
CA LEU A 192 -6.01 2.32 4.37
C LEU A 192 -5.94 2.22 5.91
N ALA A 193 -6.02 3.36 6.61
CA ALA A 193 -6.11 3.37 8.07
C ALA A 193 -7.40 2.71 8.57
N ARG A 194 -8.55 2.95 7.92
CA ARG A 194 -9.83 2.31 8.30
C ARG A 194 -9.79 0.80 8.15
N GLU A 195 -9.15 0.32 7.07
CA GLU A 195 -8.96 -1.09 6.76
C GLU A 195 -7.86 -1.76 7.62
N GLY A 196 -7.17 -1.03 8.47
CA GLY A 196 -6.09 -1.57 9.32
C GLY A 196 -4.83 -1.98 8.56
N LYS A 197 -4.64 -1.48 7.33
CA LYS A 197 -3.48 -1.77 6.47
C LYS A 197 -2.26 -0.89 6.75
N ILE A 198 -2.44 0.19 7.52
CA ILE A 198 -1.34 1.07 7.92
C ILE A 198 -0.69 0.52 9.19
N ASP A 199 0.64 0.41 9.16
CA ASP A 199 1.43 -0.06 10.29
C ASP A 199 1.35 0.86 11.52
N PRO A 200 1.59 0.33 12.72
CA PRO A 200 1.57 1.13 13.92
C PRO A 200 2.70 2.17 13.92
N VAL A 201 2.31 3.44 14.00
CA VAL A 201 3.25 4.56 14.12
C VAL A 201 3.65 4.77 15.58
N ILE A 202 4.95 4.65 15.87
CA ILE A 202 5.52 4.70 17.23
C ILE A 202 6.57 5.80 17.31
N GLY A 203 6.54 6.61 18.38
CA GLY A 203 7.60 7.57 18.70
C GLY A 203 7.64 8.80 17.79
N ARG A 204 6.52 9.11 17.13
CA ARG A 204 6.34 10.29 16.24
C ARG A 204 5.18 11.18 16.67
N GLU A 205 4.76 11.08 17.92
CA GLU A 205 3.55 11.75 18.42
C GLU A 205 3.70 13.28 18.46
N GLU A 206 4.92 13.79 18.72
CA GLU A 206 5.20 15.23 18.74
C GLU A 206 5.17 15.85 17.34
N GLU A 207 5.74 15.16 16.34
CA GLU A 207 5.70 15.57 14.95
C GLU A 207 4.26 15.55 14.41
N ILE A 208 3.50 14.48 14.68
CA ILE A 208 2.09 14.39 14.28
C ILE A 208 1.27 15.50 14.95
N ARG A 209 1.42 15.73 16.27
CA ARG A 209 0.75 16.84 16.97
C ARG A 209 1.16 18.20 16.40
N ARG A 210 2.40 18.37 15.96
CA ARG A 210 2.87 19.60 15.29
C ARG A 210 2.21 19.77 13.92
N VAL A 211 2.08 18.72 13.13
CA VAL A 211 1.38 18.72 11.84
C VAL A 211 -0.09 19.12 12.02
N ILE A 212 -0.80 18.52 12.98
CA ILE A 212 -2.20 18.87 13.33
C ILE A 212 -2.33 20.35 13.69
N ARG A 213 -1.43 20.86 14.54
CA ARG A 213 -1.40 22.27 14.93
C ARG A 213 -1.20 23.19 13.73
N ILE A 214 -0.34 22.81 12.78
CA ILE A 214 -0.07 23.61 11.58
C ILE A 214 -1.28 23.63 10.66
N LEU A 215 -1.89 22.48 10.37
CA LEU A 215 -3.09 22.37 9.52
C LEU A 215 -4.27 23.20 10.06
N SER A 216 -4.34 23.40 11.37
CA SER A 216 -5.39 24.19 12.03
C SER A 216 -5.11 25.70 12.06
N ARG A 217 -3.99 26.19 11.49
CA ARG A 217 -3.67 27.63 11.46
C ARG A 217 -4.44 28.34 10.36
N ARG A 218 -4.65 29.65 10.54
CA ARG A 218 -5.19 30.54 9.49
C ARG A 218 -4.16 30.88 8.39
N THR A 219 -2.88 30.94 8.74
CA THR A 219 -1.78 31.25 7.81
C THR A 219 -0.61 30.31 8.05
N LYS A 220 0.16 30.02 7.00
CA LYS A 220 1.21 28.98 7.01
C LYS A 220 0.65 27.65 7.52
N ASN A 221 -0.48 27.24 6.95
CA ASN A 221 -1.25 26.07 7.35
C ASN A 221 -0.85 24.78 6.62
N ASN A 222 0.13 24.85 5.72
CA ASN A 222 0.65 23.68 5.02
C ASN A 222 1.97 23.24 5.68
N PRO A 223 2.04 22.07 6.34
CA PRO A 223 3.29 21.58 6.92
C PRO A 223 4.21 20.99 5.83
N VAL A 224 5.52 21.19 5.99
CA VAL A 224 6.55 20.47 5.22
C VAL A 224 7.42 19.68 6.17
N LEU A 225 7.38 18.36 6.03
CA LEU A 225 8.23 17.39 6.72
C LEU A 225 9.62 17.43 6.09
N ILE A 226 10.60 17.90 6.85
CA ILE A 226 11.97 18.07 6.39
C ILE A 226 12.86 17.11 7.18
N GLY A 227 13.49 16.18 6.46
CA GLY A 227 14.39 15.19 7.05
C GLY A 227 15.11 14.39 5.97
N GLU A 228 16.18 13.70 6.35
CA GLU A 228 16.89 12.78 5.46
C GLU A 228 15.94 11.65 4.97
N PRO A 229 16.25 10.99 3.84
CA PRO A 229 15.50 9.80 3.42
C PRO A 229 15.55 8.69 4.48
N GLY A 230 14.45 7.95 4.65
CA GLY A 230 14.39 6.81 5.58
C GLY A 230 14.12 7.16 7.05
N VAL A 231 13.96 8.44 7.44
CA VAL A 231 13.64 8.81 8.83
C VAL A 231 12.17 8.60 9.22
N GLY A 232 11.30 8.23 8.29
CA GLY A 232 9.86 8.03 8.53
C GLY A 232 8.99 9.27 8.31
N LYS A 233 9.24 10.05 7.24
CA LYS A 233 8.40 11.20 6.85
C LYS A 233 6.99 10.74 6.45
N THR A 234 6.90 9.72 5.59
CA THR A 234 5.63 9.10 5.17
C THR A 234 4.87 8.50 6.35
N THR A 235 5.59 7.89 7.30
CA THR A 235 5.03 7.35 8.54
C THR A 235 4.32 8.41 9.40
N ILE A 236 4.74 9.68 9.34
CA ILE A 236 4.03 10.77 10.03
C ILE A 236 2.68 11.07 9.35
N ALA A 237 2.61 11.02 8.02
CA ALA A 237 1.36 11.18 7.28
C ALA A 237 0.40 10.00 7.53
N GLU A 238 0.91 8.77 7.52
CA GLU A 238 0.18 7.56 7.89
C GLU A 238 -0.33 7.62 9.34
N GLY A 239 0.51 8.09 10.26
CA GLY A 239 0.13 8.29 11.67
C GLY A 239 -0.95 9.36 11.84
N LEU A 240 -0.91 10.41 11.02
CA LEU A 240 -1.99 11.40 10.95
C LEU A 240 -3.29 10.75 10.44
N ALA A 241 -3.24 9.91 9.39
CA ALA A 241 -4.41 9.19 8.89
C ALA A 241 -5.06 8.33 9.97
N ARG A 242 -4.26 7.58 10.75
CA ARG A 242 -4.77 6.80 11.89
C ARG A 242 -5.45 7.68 12.94
N ARG A 243 -4.87 8.85 13.27
CA ARG A 243 -5.51 9.79 14.22
C ARG A 243 -6.81 10.38 13.68
N ILE A 244 -6.87 10.70 12.38
CA ILE A 244 -8.08 11.17 11.72
C ILE A 244 -9.19 10.11 11.87
N VAL A 245 -8.86 8.86 11.57
CA VAL A 245 -9.79 7.74 11.64
C VAL A 245 -10.25 7.42 13.07
N ASN A 246 -9.38 7.60 14.06
CA ASN A 246 -9.69 7.37 15.47
C ASN A 246 -10.37 8.58 16.15
N ALA A 247 -10.68 9.65 15.40
CA ALA A 247 -11.19 10.91 15.93
C ALA A 247 -10.31 11.56 17.03
N ASP A 248 -9.02 11.23 17.10
CA ASP A 248 -8.03 11.87 17.98
C ASP A 248 -7.42 13.12 17.33
N ILE A 249 -8.30 14.01 16.90
CA ILE A 249 -7.97 15.25 16.20
C ILE A 249 -9.04 16.32 16.47
N PRO A 250 -8.72 17.63 16.29
CA PRO A 250 -9.69 18.68 16.51
C PRO A 250 -10.82 18.64 15.45
N ALA A 251 -11.99 19.13 15.82
CA ALA A 251 -13.23 18.99 15.04
C ALA A 251 -13.13 19.52 13.59
N ASN A 252 -12.29 20.52 13.34
CA ASN A 252 -12.03 21.06 12.00
C ASN A 252 -11.39 20.04 11.04
N LEU A 253 -10.70 19.02 11.56
CA LEU A 253 -10.06 17.98 10.77
C LEU A 253 -10.82 16.64 10.85
N ALA A 254 -11.86 16.52 11.69
CA ALA A 254 -12.52 15.25 12.00
C ALA A 254 -13.11 14.55 10.76
N GLN A 255 -13.54 15.34 9.76
CA GLN A 255 -14.14 14.85 8.52
C GLN A 255 -13.22 15.00 7.30
N CYS A 256 -11.90 15.11 7.50
CA CYS A 256 -10.97 15.25 6.39
C CYS A 256 -10.55 13.89 5.79
N LYS A 257 -10.26 13.88 4.49
CA LYS A 257 -9.61 12.75 3.79
C LYS A 257 -8.14 13.07 3.58
N LEU A 258 -7.25 12.13 3.89
CA LEU A 258 -5.82 12.28 3.62
C LEU A 258 -5.46 11.43 2.40
N LEU A 259 -5.13 12.10 1.28
CA LEU A 259 -4.80 11.47 0.02
C LEU A 259 -3.32 11.66 -0.28
N SER A 260 -2.60 10.57 -0.55
CA SER A 260 -1.20 10.62 -1.00
C SER A 260 -1.15 10.71 -2.52
N LEU A 261 -0.51 11.75 -3.06
CA LEU A 261 -0.32 11.93 -4.50
C LEU A 261 0.75 10.97 -5.02
N ASP A 262 0.42 10.17 -6.03
CA ASP A 262 1.40 9.36 -6.75
C ASP A 262 1.91 10.13 -7.98
N VAL A 263 3.08 10.76 -7.81
CA VAL A 263 3.75 11.48 -8.90
C VAL A 263 4.13 10.53 -10.05
N GLY A 264 4.45 9.28 -9.74
CA GLY A 264 4.78 8.25 -10.74
C GLY A 264 3.59 7.94 -11.64
N ALA A 265 2.39 7.74 -11.07
CA ALA A 265 1.16 7.51 -11.83
C ALA A 265 0.80 8.70 -12.74
N LEU A 266 1.06 9.93 -12.30
CA LEU A 266 0.83 11.13 -13.10
C LEU A 266 1.78 11.22 -14.30
N VAL A 267 3.04 10.83 -14.12
CA VAL A 267 4.06 10.82 -15.18
C VAL A 267 3.87 9.63 -16.13
N ALA A 268 3.42 8.49 -15.61
CA ALA A 268 3.28 7.25 -16.37
C ALA A 268 2.36 7.42 -17.59
N GLY A 269 2.84 7.01 -18.76
CA GLY A 269 2.07 7.12 -20.01
C GLY A 269 1.84 8.55 -20.50
N SER A 270 2.51 9.57 -19.95
CA SER A 270 2.54 10.90 -20.55
C SER A 270 3.65 10.95 -21.60
N LYS A 271 3.28 11.18 -22.87
CA LYS A 271 4.27 11.41 -23.95
C LYS A 271 4.64 12.88 -24.06
N TYR A 272 3.77 13.75 -23.56
CA TYR A 272 3.89 15.19 -23.65
C TYR A 272 3.70 15.84 -22.28
N ARG A 273 4.50 16.87 -21.97
CA ARG A 273 4.43 17.65 -20.72
C ARG A 273 3.01 18.18 -20.42
N GLY A 274 2.27 18.56 -21.45
CA GLY A 274 0.91 19.10 -21.32
C GLY A 274 -0.06 18.11 -20.69
N GLU A 275 0.10 16.80 -20.94
CA GLU A 275 -0.77 15.76 -20.39
C GLU A 275 -0.61 15.63 -18.87
N PHE A 276 0.62 15.79 -18.35
CA PHE A 276 0.87 15.83 -16.91
C PHE A 276 0.20 17.04 -16.26
N GLU A 277 0.35 18.23 -16.84
CA GLU A 277 -0.29 19.44 -16.33
C GLU A 277 -1.82 19.35 -16.37
N GLU A 278 -2.38 18.72 -17.39
CA GLU A 278 -3.82 18.47 -17.51
C GLU A 278 -4.33 17.51 -16.44
N ARG A 279 -3.62 16.39 -16.21
CA ARG A 279 -3.95 15.43 -15.13
C ARG A 279 -3.86 16.09 -13.75
N MET A 280 -2.81 16.88 -13.50
CA MET A 280 -2.67 17.63 -12.26
C MET A 280 -3.78 18.66 -12.08
N LYS A 281 -4.17 19.38 -13.14
CA LYS A 281 -5.31 20.31 -13.09
C LYS A 281 -6.61 19.58 -12.78
N ALA A 282 -6.83 18.40 -13.36
CA ALA A 282 -8.02 17.60 -13.08
C ALA A 282 -8.08 17.18 -11.60
N VAL A 283 -6.98 16.64 -11.06
CA VAL A 283 -6.87 16.29 -9.63
C VAL A 283 -7.13 17.50 -8.73
N LEU A 284 -6.50 18.64 -9.03
CA LEU A 284 -6.67 19.87 -8.25
C LEU A 284 -8.09 20.43 -8.33
N LYS A 285 -8.74 20.33 -9.48
CA LYS A 285 -10.13 20.76 -9.67
C LYS A 285 -11.09 19.88 -8.86
N GLU A 286 -10.89 18.56 -8.86
CA GLU A 286 -11.68 17.63 -8.01
C GLU A 286 -11.49 17.93 -6.51
N ILE A 287 -10.29 18.35 -6.09
CA ILE A 287 -10.05 18.79 -4.70
C ILE A 287 -10.80 20.10 -4.39
N GLU A 288 -10.85 21.05 -5.32
CA GLU A 288 -11.56 22.32 -5.15
C GLU A 288 -13.08 22.14 -5.09
N GLU A 289 -13.62 21.20 -5.87
CA GLU A 289 -15.06 20.92 -5.96
C GLU A 289 -15.55 19.98 -4.84
N SER A 290 -14.62 19.34 -4.10
CA SER A 290 -14.98 18.45 -3.01
C SER A 290 -15.65 19.18 -1.85
N LYS A 291 -16.77 18.64 -1.36
CA LYS A 291 -17.46 19.13 -0.15
C LYS A 291 -16.68 18.78 1.12
N ASP A 292 -15.94 17.68 1.10
CA ASP A 292 -15.10 17.24 2.20
C ASP A 292 -13.75 17.95 2.14
N MET A 293 -13.18 18.25 3.30
CA MET A 293 -11.81 18.76 3.36
C MET A 293 -10.83 17.66 2.93
N ILE A 294 -10.16 17.84 1.79
CA ILE A 294 -9.09 16.94 1.34
C ILE A 294 -7.73 17.54 1.71
N ILE A 295 -6.91 16.74 2.38
CA ILE A 295 -5.50 17.02 2.65
C ILE A 295 -4.68 16.20 1.67
N LEU A 296 -3.86 16.88 0.86
CA LEU A 296 -2.99 16.23 -0.11
C LEU A 296 -1.60 16.04 0.49
N PHE A 297 -1.19 14.79 0.71
CA PHE A 297 0.19 14.44 1.01
C PHE A 297 0.99 14.30 -0.29
N VAL A 298 2.10 15.03 -0.39
CA VAL A 298 3.00 14.97 -1.54
C VAL A 298 4.39 14.59 -1.02
N ASP A 299 4.76 13.33 -1.26
CA ASP A 299 6.14 12.93 -1.05
C ASP A 299 7.05 13.54 -2.12
N GLU A 300 8.28 13.84 -1.74
CA GLU A 300 9.25 14.53 -2.58
C GLU A 300 8.66 15.78 -3.27
N ILE A 301 7.97 16.64 -2.51
CA ILE A 301 7.25 17.82 -3.04
C ILE A 301 8.14 18.75 -3.89
N HIS A 302 9.46 18.71 -3.70
CA HIS A 302 10.41 19.46 -4.51
C HIS A 302 10.42 19.03 -5.99
N LEU A 303 10.00 17.81 -6.33
CA LEU A 303 9.86 17.34 -7.72
C LEU A 303 8.79 18.13 -8.47
N LEU A 304 7.72 18.56 -7.79
CA LEU A 304 6.70 19.44 -8.36
C LEU A 304 7.17 20.89 -8.50
N MET A 305 8.31 21.24 -7.89
CA MET A 305 8.86 22.59 -7.77
C MET A 305 10.15 22.80 -8.59
N GLY A 306 10.72 21.74 -9.17
CA GLY A 306 11.93 21.80 -10.01
C GLY A 306 11.59 21.50 -11.48
N ALA A 307 11.75 22.39 -12.46
CA ALA A 307 12.96 23.14 -12.74
C ALA A 307 12.66 24.31 -13.69
N GLY A 308 12.81 25.53 -13.20
CA GLY A 308 12.77 26.74 -14.03
C GLY A 308 14.15 27.26 -14.47
N THR A 309 15.27 26.73 -13.97
CA THR A 309 16.57 27.44 -14.10
C THR A 309 17.82 26.60 -14.34
N SER A 310 17.76 25.29 -14.59
CA SER A 310 18.99 24.53 -14.92
C SER A 310 18.71 23.23 -15.69
N GLY A 311 18.73 23.29 -17.02
CA GLY A 311 18.77 22.11 -17.89
C GLY A 311 17.40 21.56 -18.30
N GLU A 312 17.30 21.21 -19.58
CA GLU A 312 16.13 20.64 -20.28
C GLU A 312 15.45 19.50 -19.47
N GLY A 313 14.24 19.70 -18.94
CA GLY A 313 13.36 18.57 -18.61
C GLY A 313 12.60 18.52 -17.27
N GLY A 314 12.69 19.50 -16.36
CA GLY A 314 11.93 19.46 -15.09
C GLY A 314 10.44 19.81 -15.23
N MET A 315 9.57 19.03 -14.59
CA MET A 315 8.11 19.24 -14.52
C MET A 315 7.80 20.40 -13.56
N ASP A 316 7.15 21.47 -14.03
CA ASP A 316 6.84 22.64 -13.18
C ASP A 316 5.33 22.73 -12.88
N ALA A 317 4.90 22.04 -11.83
CA ALA A 317 3.52 22.11 -11.32
C ALA A 317 3.35 23.24 -10.29
N ALA A 318 4.42 23.94 -9.89
CA ALA A 318 4.36 24.96 -8.86
C ALA A 318 3.39 26.10 -9.21
N ASN A 319 3.32 26.48 -10.49
CA ASN A 319 2.41 27.54 -10.95
C ASN A 319 0.93 27.14 -10.85
N LEU A 320 0.62 25.84 -10.86
CA LEU A 320 -0.74 25.32 -10.66
C LEU A 320 -1.14 25.32 -9.18
N LEU A 321 -0.20 25.02 -8.28
CA LEU A 321 -0.44 24.93 -6.84
C LEU A 321 -0.54 26.29 -6.16
N LYS A 322 0.27 27.27 -6.59
CA LYS A 322 0.37 28.61 -5.96
C LYS A 322 -0.99 29.31 -5.78
N PRO A 323 -1.88 29.40 -6.80
CA PRO A 323 -3.16 30.10 -6.65
C PRO A 323 -4.06 29.45 -5.59
N MET A 324 -4.15 28.12 -5.57
CA MET A 324 -5.00 27.39 -4.63
C MET A 324 -4.49 27.47 -3.19
N LEU A 325 -3.16 27.37 -3.01
CA LEU A 325 -2.51 27.57 -1.71
C LEU A 325 -2.67 29.02 -1.22
N ALA A 326 -2.70 30.00 -2.12
CA ALA A 326 -2.92 31.39 -1.76
C ALA A 326 -4.36 31.68 -1.33
N ARG A 327 -5.34 31.02 -1.96
CA ARG A 327 -6.76 31.12 -1.60
C ARG A 327 -7.15 30.26 -0.40
N GLY A 328 -6.28 29.35 0.04
CA GLY A 328 -6.56 28.42 1.14
C GLY A 328 -7.52 27.29 0.77
N GLN A 329 -7.74 27.07 -0.53
CA GLN A 329 -8.59 25.99 -1.05
C GLN A 329 -7.87 24.63 -1.02
N LEU A 330 -6.54 24.64 -1.11
CA LEU A 330 -5.72 23.43 -1.03
C LEU A 330 -5.01 23.36 0.32
N HIS A 331 -5.21 22.26 1.03
CA HIS A 331 -4.41 21.88 2.19
C HIS A 331 -3.44 20.77 1.77
N CYS A 332 -2.15 20.96 2.03
CA CYS A 332 -1.16 19.96 1.67
C CYS A 332 -0.09 19.75 2.74
N ILE A 333 0.40 18.51 2.79
CA ILE A 333 1.54 18.09 3.60
C ILE A 333 2.64 17.71 2.61
N GLY A 334 3.72 18.48 2.59
CA GLY A 334 4.89 18.15 1.76
C GLY A 334 5.92 17.34 2.53
N ALA A 335 6.66 16.46 1.87
CA ALA A 335 7.88 15.86 2.42
C ALA A 335 9.08 16.12 1.49
N THR A 336 10.23 16.46 2.07
CA THR A 336 11.46 16.75 1.31
C THR A 336 12.72 16.65 2.18
N THR A 337 13.90 16.75 1.59
CA THR A 337 15.16 16.87 2.36
C THR A 337 15.49 18.33 2.68
N LEU A 338 16.41 18.56 3.63
CA LEU A 338 16.81 19.92 4.00
C LEU A 338 17.50 20.65 2.84
N GLY A 339 18.30 19.94 2.03
CA GLY A 339 18.99 20.50 0.88
C GLY A 339 18.02 20.97 -0.21
N GLU A 340 17.04 20.13 -0.55
CA GLU A 340 16.00 20.45 -1.52
C GLU A 340 15.06 21.56 -1.03
N TYR A 341 14.69 21.53 0.25
CA TYR A 341 13.89 22.59 0.85
C TYR A 341 14.54 23.97 0.64
N ARG A 342 15.84 24.08 0.98
CA ARG A 342 16.63 25.31 0.81
C ARG A 342 16.75 25.73 -0.65
N LYS A 343 16.85 24.76 -1.56
CA LYS A 343 17.07 25.02 -2.99
C LYS A 343 15.79 25.44 -3.72
N TYR A 344 14.66 24.80 -3.43
CA TYR A 344 13.43 24.92 -4.22
C TYR A 344 12.30 25.65 -3.48
N ILE A 345 12.17 25.50 -2.16
CA ILE A 345 11.03 26.04 -1.40
C ILE A 345 11.39 27.36 -0.72
N GLU A 346 12.53 27.42 -0.03
CA GLU A 346 12.96 28.60 0.73
C GLU A 346 13.29 29.81 -0.15
N LYS A 347 13.74 29.56 -1.39
CA LYS A 347 13.99 30.64 -2.36
C LYS A 347 12.72 31.23 -2.96
N ASP A 348 11.62 30.51 -2.95
CA ASP A 348 10.34 30.98 -3.49
C ASP A 348 9.48 31.59 -2.38
N GLN A 349 9.43 32.93 -2.37
CA GLN A 349 8.70 33.71 -1.37
C GLN A 349 7.19 33.39 -1.33
N ALA A 350 6.60 32.94 -2.45
CA ALA A 350 5.19 32.55 -2.46
C ALA A 350 4.94 31.29 -1.63
N PHE A 351 5.82 30.29 -1.74
CA PHE A 351 5.72 29.03 -1.01
C PHE A 351 6.15 29.16 0.45
N GLU A 352 7.24 29.89 0.73
CA GLU A 352 7.73 30.13 2.09
C GLU A 352 6.67 30.81 3.00
N ARG A 353 5.76 31.59 2.40
CA ARG A 353 4.64 32.25 3.09
C ARG A 353 3.43 31.34 3.32
N ARG A 354 3.38 30.15 2.72
CA ARG A 354 2.26 29.19 2.81
C ARG A 354 2.64 27.91 3.53
N PHE A 355 3.92 27.57 3.52
CA PHE A 355 4.46 26.39 4.17
C PHE A 355 5.09 26.70 5.55
N GLN A 356 5.00 25.72 6.43
CA GLN A 356 5.63 25.73 7.75
C GLN A 356 6.53 24.50 7.91
N GLN A 357 7.78 24.74 8.29
CA GLN A 357 8.77 23.67 8.46
C GLN A 357 8.47 22.82 9.70
N VAL A 358 8.56 21.49 9.53
CA VAL A 358 8.54 20.46 10.56
C VAL A 358 9.79 19.61 10.38
N LEU A 359 10.77 19.79 11.27
CA LEU A 359 12.02 19.03 11.24
C LEU A 359 11.77 17.62 11.79
N VAL A 360 12.00 16.62 10.96
CA VAL A 360 11.92 15.20 11.32
C VAL A 360 13.35 14.69 11.49
N LYS A 361 13.72 14.40 12.74
CA LYS A 361 15.05 13.91 13.07
C LYS A 361 15.10 12.39 12.97
N GLU A 362 16.29 11.89 12.65
CA GLU A 362 16.60 10.47 12.82
C GLU A 362 16.39 10.06 14.29
N PRO A 363 15.67 8.95 14.55
CA PRO A 363 15.45 8.47 15.90
C PRO A 363 16.77 7.94 16.50
N THR A 364 16.85 8.02 17.82
CA THR A 364 17.92 7.40 18.60
C THR A 364 17.82 5.87 18.55
N ILE A 365 18.91 5.17 18.86
CA ILE A 365 18.92 3.69 18.89
C ILE A 365 17.81 3.14 19.81
N SER A 366 17.57 3.76 20.97
CA SER A 366 16.49 3.38 21.90
C SER A 366 15.10 3.58 21.32
N GLU A 367 14.88 4.67 20.59
CA GLU A 367 13.62 4.93 19.89
C GLU A 367 13.44 3.94 18.73
N THR A 368 14.49 3.64 17.95
CA THR A 368 14.46 2.61 16.90
C THR A 368 14.11 1.24 17.46
N ILE A 369 14.68 0.83 18.59
CA ILE A 369 14.31 -0.43 19.25
C ILE A 369 12.82 -0.44 19.60
N SER A 370 12.28 0.69 20.09
CA SER A 370 10.87 0.81 20.43
C SER A 370 9.97 0.74 19.18
N ILE A 371 10.39 1.36 18.07
CA ILE A 371 9.72 1.27 16.76
C ILE A 371 9.70 -0.19 16.28
N LEU A 372 10.86 -0.85 16.25
CA LEU A 372 10.97 -2.24 15.82
C LEU A 372 10.16 -3.20 16.69
N ARG A 373 10.08 -2.96 18.00
CA ARG A 373 9.22 -3.75 18.91
C ARG A 373 7.74 -3.61 18.60
N GLY A 374 7.28 -2.42 18.20
CA GLY A 374 5.88 -2.26 17.81
C GLY A 374 5.57 -2.77 16.40
N LEU A 375 6.57 -2.81 15.50
CA LEU A 375 6.45 -3.44 14.18
C LEU A 375 6.63 -4.97 14.23
N LYS A 376 7.22 -5.50 15.31
CA LYS A 376 7.56 -6.92 15.47
C LYS A 376 6.39 -7.83 15.10
N GLU A 377 5.21 -7.60 15.67
CA GLU A 377 4.04 -8.47 15.45
C GLU A 377 3.64 -8.52 13.97
N LYS A 378 3.68 -7.38 13.26
CA LYS A 378 3.34 -7.31 11.84
C LYS A 378 4.33 -8.10 10.97
N TYR A 379 5.64 -7.97 11.21
CA TYR A 379 6.65 -8.73 10.47
C TYR A 379 6.60 -10.23 10.79
N GLU A 380 6.34 -10.61 12.04
CA GLU A 380 6.16 -12.02 12.43
C GLU A 380 4.95 -12.66 11.72
N VAL A 381 3.83 -11.95 11.63
CA VAL A 381 2.63 -12.41 10.92
C VAL A 381 2.91 -12.52 9.42
N HIS A 382 3.52 -11.50 8.82
CA HIS A 382 3.79 -11.43 7.38
C HIS A 382 4.74 -12.55 6.90
N HIS A 383 5.84 -12.77 7.62
CA HIS A 383 6.83 -13.80 7.27
C HIS A 383 6.54 -15.15 7.89
N GLY A 384 5.64 -15.21 8.87
CA GLY A 384 5.35 -16.42 9.64
C GLY A 384 6.51 -16.87 10.52
N VAL A 385 7.47 -16.01 10.86
CA VAL A 385 8.66 -16.34 11.68
C VAL A 385 8.56 -15.71 13.07
N ASN A 386 9.39 -16.15 14.01
CA ASN A 386 9.52 -15.51 15.33
C ASN A 386 10.74 -14.60 15.34
N ILE A 387 10.60 -13.36 15.82
CA ILE A 387 11.69 -12.37 15.89
C ILE A 387 12.09 -12.18 17.36
N LEU A 388 13.31 -12.57 17.70
CA LEU A 388 13.81 -12.43 19.07
C LEU A 388 14.11 -10.96 19.38
N ASP A 389 13.87 -10.53 20.63
CA ASP A 389 14.17 -9.15 21.05
C ASP A 389 15.67 -8.83 20.92
N ALA A 390 16.53 -9.83 21.14
CA ALA A 390 17.96 -9.68 20.92
C ALA A 390 18.31 -9.37 19.44
N ALA A 391 17.53 -9.87 18.48
CA ALA A 391 17.70 -9.55 17.06
C ALA A 391 17.34 -8.10 16.77
N ILE A 392 16.25 -7.59 17.37
CA ILE A 392 15.82 -6.18 17.27
C ILE A 392 16.93 -5.25 17.78
N VAL A 393 17.48 -5.55 18.97
CA VAL A 393 18.58 -4.76 19.55
C VAL A 393 19.82 -4.83 18.67
N SER A 394 20.14 -6.00 18.13
CA SER A 394 21.27 -6.17 17.21
C SER A 394 21.08 -5.37 15.92
N ALA A 395 19.89 -5.41 15.31
CA ALA A 395 19.57 -4.70 14.08
C ALA A 395 19.74 -3.19 14.24
N ALA A 396 19.17 -2.59 15.29
CA ALA A 396 19.30 -1.16 15.55
C ALA A 396 20.77 -0.72 15.76
N ASN A 397 21.54 -1.48 16.56
CA ASN A 397 22.94 -1.16 16.84
C ASN A 397 23.85 -1.31 15.60
N LEU A 398 23.68 -2.40 14.85
CA LEU A 398 24.50 -2.68 13.67
C LEU A 398 24.15 -1.75 12.51
N ALA A 399 22.87 -1.44 12.30
CA ALA A 399 22.42 -0.48 11.29
C ALA A 399 23.05 0.90 11.54
N SER A 400 22.89 1.44 12.76
CA SER A 400 23.45 2.74 13.14
C SER A 400 24.97 2.81 12.94
N ARG A 401 25.67 1.71 13.21
CA ARG A 401 27.14 1.68 13.20
C ARG A 401 27.75 1.45 11.83
N TYR A 402 27.18 0.53 11.05
CA TYR A 402 27.80 0.01 9.83
C TYR A 402 27.09 0.45 8.55
N LEU A 403 25.82 0.86 8.60
CA LEU A 403 25.03 1.29 7.44
C LEU A 403 24.97 2.82 7.33
N THR A 404 26.12 3.49 7.34
CA THR A 404 26.23 4.96 7.42
C THR A 404 25.61 5.73 6.24
N ALA A 405 25.39 5.07 5.11
CA ALA A 405 24.75 5.65 3.93
C ALA A 405 23.22 5.76 4.07
N ARG A 406 22.62 4.94 4.93
CA ARG A 406 21.19 4.95 5.22
C ARG A 406 20.95 5.55 6.62
N ARG A 407 19.69 5.76 6.98
CA ARG A 407 19.29 6.36 8.26
C ARG A 407 18.38 5.41 9.02
N LEU A 408 18.30 5.61 10.32
CA LEU A 408 17.28 4.98 11.15
C LEU A 408 15.93 5.71 10.95
N PRO A 409 14.79 5.02 11.12
CA PRO A 409 14.66 3.60 11.43
C PRO A 409 14.75 2.67 10.20
N ASP A 410 14.66 3.19 8.97
CA ASP A 410 14.59 2.43 7.71
C ASP A 410 15.64 1.31 7.60
N SER A 411 16.92 1.66 7.77
CA SER A 411 18.01 0.67 7.71
C SER A 411 17.91 -0.47 8.72
N ALA A 412 17.30 -0.26 9.89
CA ALA A 412 17.13 -1.30 10.89
C ALA A 412 15.88 -2.16 10.63
N VAL A 413 14.83 -1.55 10.08
CA VAL A 413 13.63 -2.25 9.62
C VAL A 413 13.98 -3.19 8.46
N ASP A 414 14.73 -2.70 7.46
CA ASP A 414 15.17 -3.48 6.30
C ASP A 414 16.04 -4.69 6.71
N LEU A 415 16.90 -4.54 7.73
CA LEU A 415 17.66 -5.66 8.29
C LEU A 415 16.77 -6.75 8.91
N ILE A 416 15.72 -6.35 9.63
CA ILE A 416 14.78 -7.30 10.24
C ILE A 416 13.96 -7.99 9.16
N ASP A 417 13.53 -7.24 8.14
CA ASP A 417 12.74 -7.75 7.03
C ASP A 417 13.52 -8.78 6.19
N GLU A 418 14.76 -8.45 5.77
CA GLU A 418 15.62 -9.40 5.04
C GLU A 418 15.94 -10.64 5.90
N ALA A 419 16.13 -10.49 7.22
CA ALA A 419 16.40 -11.60 8.11
C ALA A 419 15.19 -12.52 8.27
N ALA A 420 14.00 -11.95 8.40
CA ALA A 420 12.76 -12.70 8.46
C ALA A 420 12.50 -13.45 7.15
N ALA A 421 12.71 -12.78 6.00
CA ALA A 421 12.59 -13.38 4.69
C ALA A 421 13.59 -14.54 4.49
N ALA A 422 14.85 -14.35 4.88
CA ALA A 422 15.89 -15.40 4.77
C ALA A 422 15.55 -16.63 5.62
N VAL A 423 15.08 -16.43 6.86
CA VAL A 423 14.64 -17.54 7.73
C VAL A 423 13.43 -18.24 7.14
N ARG A 424 12.45 -17.49 6.62
CA ARG A 424 11.26 -18.07 5.96
C ARG A 424 11.64 -18.93 4.77
N VAL A 425 12.51 -18.44 3.88
CA VAL A 425 12.97 -19.19 2.69
C VAL A 425 13.69 -20.47 3.11
N THR A 426 14.55 -20.39 4.13
CA THR A 426 15.26 -21.56 4.66
C THR A 426 14.29 -22.60 5.24
N ARG A 427 13.20 -22.16 5.88
CA ARG A 427 12.16 -23.02 6.44
C ARG A 427 11.26 -23.66 5.39
N GLU A 428 10.89 -22.92 4.35
CA GLU A 428 10.06 -23.44 3.26
C GLU A 428 10.85 -24.30 2.26
N SER A 429 12.18 -24.20 2.28
CA SER A 429 13.06 -25.04 1.48
C SER A 429 13.08 -26.46 2.01
N GLU A 430 13.07 -27.41 1.09
CA GLU A 430 13.20 -28.82 1.45
C GLU A 430 14.57 -29.08 2.07
N PRO A 431 14.65 -29.88 3.16
CA PRO A 431 15.94 -30.27 3.72
C PRO A 431 16.83 -30.91 2.66
N GLU A 432 18.12 -30.60 2.65
CA GLU A 432 19.06 -31.13 1.65
C GLU A 432 19.08 -32.67 1.63
N ALA A 433 18.95 -33.30 2.80
CA ALA A 433 18.81 -34.75 2.92
C ALA A 433 17.57 -35.32 2.21
N LEU A 434 16.46 -34.56 2.17
CA LEU A 434 15.23 -34.97 1.49
C LEU A 434 15.36 -34.75 -0.03
N ASP A 435 15.85 -33.58 -0.46
CA ASP A 435 16.05 -33.27 -1.89
C ASP A 435 17.04 -34.25 -2.55
N THR A 436 18.13 -34.61 -1.86
CA THR A 436 19.09 -35.60 -2.36
C THR A 436 18.47 -36.99 -2.56
N LEU A 437 17.68 -37.47 -1.59
CA LEU A 437 16.97 -38.74 -1.70
C LEU A 437 15.86 -38.71 -2.76
N GLU A 438 15.11 -37.61 -2.87
CA GLU A 438 14.08 -37.44 -3.91
C GLU A 438 14.68 -37.44 -5.31
N ARG A 439 15.80 -36.73 -5.51
CA ARG A 439 16.54 -36.75 -6.79
C ARG A 439 17.03 -38.15 -7.13
N LYS A 440 17.59 -38.87 -6.16
CA LYS A 440 18.06 -40.25 -6.33
C LYS A 440 16.90 -41.20 -6.67
N HIS A 441 15.77 -41.07 -5.97
CA HIS A 441 14.57 -41.86 -6.26
C HIS A 441 14.04 -41.60 -7.67
N ARG A 442 13.99 -40.32 -8.08
CA ARG A 442 13.55 -39.91 -9.42
C ARG A 442 14.47 -40.47 -10.52
N GLN A 443 15.79 -40.44 -10.31
CA GLN A 443 16.76 -41.03 -11.24
C GLN A 443 16.53 -42.54 -11.40
N LEU A 444 16.35 -43.27 -10.30
CA LEU A 444 16.05 -44.70 -10.32
C LEU A 444 14.72 -45.01 -11.00
N GLN A 445 13.68 -44.20 -10.80
CA GLN A 445 12.40 -44.37 -11.52
C GLN A 445 12.54 -44.19 -13.03
N ILE A 446 13.33 -43.21 -13.48
CA ILE A 446 13.62 -43.00 -14.90
C ILE A 446 14.39 -44.20 -15.46
N GLU A 447 15.39 -44.70 -14.71
CA GLU A 447 16.17 -45.90 -15.07
C GLU A 447 15.26 -47.13 -15.20
N ILE A 448 14.35 -47.36 -14.24
CA ILE A 448 13.37 -48.45 -14.27
C ILE A 448 12.50 -48.37 -15.52
N HIS A 449 11.91 -47.21 -15.82
CA HIS A 449 11.05 -47.04 -17.00
C HIS A 449 11.79 -47.20 -18.34
N ALA A 450 13.08 -46.88 -18.38
CA ALA A 450 13.91 -47.14 -19.55
C ALA A 450 14.17 -48.65 -19.71
N LEU A 451 14.58 -49.32 -18.62
CA LEU A 451 14.91 -50.75 -18.60
C LEU A 451 13.70 -51.67 -18.81
N GLU A 452 12.48 -51.23 -18.45
CA GLU A 452 11.22 -51.96 -18.71
C GLU A 452 10.96 -52.21 -20.21
N ARG A 453 11.57 -51.42 -21.09
CA ARG A 453 11.41 -51.54 -22.55
C ARG A 453 12.42 -52.49 -23.19
N GLU A 454 13.49 -52.83 -22.46
CA GLU A 454 14.58 -53.69 -22.93
C GLU A 454 14.28 -55.17 -22.66
N LYS A 455 14.81 -56.07 -23.51
CA LYS A 455 14.45 -57.51 -23.50
C LYS A 455 15.60 -58.44 -23.14
N ASP A 456 16.84 -57.96 -23.11
CA ASP A 456 18.02 -58.74 -22.81
C ASP A 456 18.12 -59.12 -21.32
N GLU A 457 18.85 -60.20 -21.03
CA GLU A 457 18.96 -60.72 -19.66
C GLU A 457 19.72 -59.77 -18.71
N ALA A 458 20.69 -59.02 -19.22
CA ALA A 458 21.46 -58.06 -18.43
C ALA A 458 20.59 -56.89 -17.97
N SER A 459 19.76 -56.33 -18.87
CA SER A 459 18.78 -55.29 -18.55
C SER A 459 17.72 -55.77 -17.54
N LYS A 460 17.25 -57.02 -17.66
CA LYS A 460 16.31 -57.61 -16.67
C LYS A 460 16.96 -57.76 -15.29
N ALA A 461 18.21 -58.19 -15.22
CA ALA A 461 18.93 -58.28 -13.95
C ALA A 461 19.15 -56.89 -13.31
N ARG A 462 19.51 -55.88 -14.11
CA ARG A 462 19.67 -54.49 -13.62
C ARG A 462 18.33 -53.89 -13.20
N LEU A 463 17.23 -54.19 -13.89
CA LEU A 463 15.89 -53.73 -13.56
C LEU A 463 15.46 -54.18 -12.16
N GLU A 464 15.70 -55.44 -11.79
CA GLU A 464 15.37 -55.96 -10.46
C GLU A 464 16.19 -55.26 -9.37
N VAL A 465 17.48 -55.00 -9.62
CA VAL A 465 18.34 -54.24 -8.70
C VAL A 465 17.86 -52.79 -8.56
N ALA A 466 17.55 -52.12 -9.67
CA ALA A 466 17.07 -50.74 -9.66
C ALA A 466 15.72 -50.61 -8.92
N LYS A 467 14.82 -51.59 -9.06
CA LYS A 467 13.56 -51.67 -8.30
C LYS A 467 13.80 -51.83 -6.80
N ALA A 468 14.72 -52.72 -6.41
CA ALA A 468 15.09 -52.90 -5.01
C ALA A 468 15.73 -51.63 -4.41
N GLU A 469 16.64 -50.98 -5.14
CA GLU A 469 17.24 -49.70 -4.74
C GLU A 469 16.18 -48.59 -4.60
N ALA A 470 15.24 -48.49 -5.55
CA ALA A 470 14.16 -47.52 -5.51
C ALA A 470 13.23 -47.75 -4.31
N ALA A 471 12.92 -49.01 -3.99
CA ALA A 471 12.12 -49.38 -2.82
C ALA A 471 12.83 -49.02 -1.50
N ASN A 472 14.13 -49.29 -1.40
CA ASN A 472 14.92 -48.91 -0.23
C ASN A 472 14.96 -47.38 -0.03
N VAL A 473 15.21 -46.62 -1.11
CA VAL A 473 15.18 -45.16 -1.05
C VAL A 473 13.79 -44.65 -0.69
N ALA A 474 12.71 -45.28 -1.17
CA ALA A 474 11.34 -44.90 -0.82
C ALA A 474 11.03 -45.12 0.67
N GLU A 475 11.46 -46.23 1.26
CA GLU A 475 11.30 -46.49 2.70
C GLU A 475 12.14 -45.53 3.56
N GLU A 476 13.32 -45.11 3.10
CA GLU A 476 14.11 -44.05 3.78
C GLU A 476 13.44 -42.67 3.67
N LEU A 477 12.79 -42.39 2.54
CA LEU A 477 12.16 -41.10 2.24
C LEU A 477 10.87 -40.88 3.02
N ARG A 478 10.03 -41.92 3.15
CA ARG A 478 8.73 -41.87 3.84
C ARG A 478 8.79 -41.18 5.22
N PRO A 479 9.63 -41.61 6.18
CA PRO A 479 9.68 -41.00 7.50
C PRO A 479 10.23 -39.57 7.49
N LEU A 480 11.11 -39.21 6.55
CA LEU A 480 11.64 -37.85 6.42
C LEU A 480 10.58 -36.89 5.87
N ARG A 481 9.80 -37.36 4.88
CA ARG A 481 8.72 -36.60 4.27
C ARG A 481 7.54 -36.39 5.21
N GLU A 482 7.09 -37.43 5.89
CA GLU A 482 6.03 -37.33 6.91
C GLU A 482 6.42 -36.32 8.01
N LYS A 483 7.68 -36.34 8.46
CA LYS A 483 8.19 -35.36 9.44
C LYS A 483 8.14 -33.95 8.88
N TYR A 484 8.68 -33.72 7.68
CA TYR A 484 8.68 -32.40 7.05
C TYR A 484 7.26 -31.86 6.82
N GLU A 485 6.35 -32.68 6.30
CA GLU A 485 4.94 -32.30 6.08
C GLU A 485 4.24 -31.96 7.41
N SER A 486 4.52 -32.71 8.49
CA SER A 486 3.98 -32.42 9.83
C SER A 486 4.52 -31.10 10.43
N GLU A 487 5.80 -30.78 10.21
CA GLU A 487 6.43 -29.53 10.66
C GLU A 487 5.87 -28.33 9.90
N LYS A 488 5.72 -28.48 8.58
CA LYS A 488 5.12 -27.47 7.71
C LYS A 488 3.66 -27.21 8.08
N ALA A 489 2.88 -28.26 8.33
CA ALA A 489 1.49 -28.14 8.75
C ALA A 489 1.34 -27.41 10.09
N ARG A 490 2.17 -27.74 11.08
CA ARG A 490 2.18 -27.05 12.38
C ARG A 490 2.50 -25.56 12.25
N SER A 491 3.54 -25.24 11.48
CA SER A 491 3.93 -23.85 11.23
C SER A 491 2.82 -23.05 10.52
N LYS A 492 2.16 -23.67 9.53
CA LYS A 492 1.03 -23.07 8.82
C LYS A 492 -0.15 -22.81 9.74
N ASN A 493 -0.52 -23.75 10.60
CA ASN A 493 -1.63 -23.57 11.54
C ASN A 493 -1.40 -22.40 12.50
N ILE A 494 -0.16 -22.24 12.99
CA ILE A 494 0.23 -21.09 13.84
C ILE A 494 0.10 -19.78 13.04
N GLN A 495 0.59 -19.77 11.80
CA GLN A 495 0.51 -18.59 10.94
C GLN A 495 -0.94 -18.19 10.64
N ASP A 496 -1.79 -19.14 10.25
CA ASP A 496 -3.21 -18.90 9.96
C ASP A 496 -3.95 -18.37 11.21
N ALA A 497 -3.63 -18.89 12.40
CA ALA A 497 -4.17 -18.39 13.66
C ALA A 497 -3.71 -16.95 13.97
N LYS A 498 -2.44 -16.61 13.69
CA LYS A 498 -1.90 -15.25 13.87
C LYS A 498 -2.52 -14.25 12.89
N ILE A 499 -2.71 -14.63 11.62
CA ILE A 499 -3.43 -13.80 10.62
C ILE A 499 -4.87 -13.56 11.06
N LYS A 500 -5.54 -14.61 11.57
CA LYS A 500 -6.90 -14.49 12.10
C LYS A 500 -6.94 -13.52 13.29
N LEU A 501 -5.98 -13.61 14.21
CA LEU A 501 -5.89 -12.69 15.35
C LEU A 501 -5.75 -11.23 14.91
N ASP A 502 -4.89 -10.93 13.94
CA ASP A 502 -4.72 -9.57 13.40
C ASP A 502 -6.03 -9.06 12.76
N SER A 503 -6.72 -9.91 11.99
CA SER A 503 -8.01 -9.56 11.40
C SER A 503 -9.11 -9.27 12.45
N LEU A 504 -9.11 -9.99 13.58
CA LEU A 504 -10.04 -9.78 14.68
C LEU A 504 -9.75 -8.46 15.40
N LYS A 505 -8.48 -8.10 15.60
CA LYS A 505 -8.08 -6.80 16.16
C LYS A 505 -8.57 -5.64 15.30
N VAL A 506 -8.39 -5.73 13.97
CA VAL A 506 -8.87 -4.70 13.04
C VAL A 506 -10.39 -4.54 13.12
N LYS A 507 -11.15 -5.66 13.15
CA LYS A 507 -12.61 -5.64 13.29
C LYS A 507 -13.07 -5.07 14.62
N ARG A 508 -12.34 -5.35 15.71
CA ARG A 508 -12.63 -4.75 17.02
C ARG A 508 -12.43 -3.25 16.96
N ASP A 509 -11.29 -2.79 16.42
CA ASP A 509 -11.00 -1.36 16.30
C ASP A 509 -12.03 -0.65 15.40
N GLU A 510 -12.57 -1.33 14.38
CA GLU A 510 -13.68 -0.83 13.57
C GLU A 510 -15.00 -0.74 14.35
N ALA A 511 -15.35 -1.79 15.11
CA ALA A 511 -16.56 -1.83 15.94
C ALA A 511 -16.55 -0.76 17.05
N GLU A 512 -15.40 -0.56 17.69
CA GLU A 512 -15.22 0.53 18.68
C GLU A 512 -15.44 1.90 18.05
N ARG A 513 -14.97 2.10 16.81
CA ARG A 513 -15.13 3.36 16.07
C ARG A 513 -16.56 3.60 15.60
N SER A 514 -17.26 2.56 15.14
CA SER A 514 -18.66 2.67 14.70
C SER A 514 -19.65 2.81 15.87
N GLY A 515 -19.19 2.62 17.11
CA GLY A 515 -20.02 2.63 18.30
C GLY A 515 -20.80 1.32 18.50
N ASP A 516 -20.46 0.25 17.76
CA ASP A 516 -21.02 -1.08 17.96
C ASP A 516 -20.38 -1.76 19.17
N THR A 517 -20.83 -1.31 20.34
CA THR A 517 -20.32 -1.79 21.65
C THR A 517 -20.55 -3.29 21.86
N GLN A 518 -21.55 -3.88 21.21
CA GLN A 518 -21.83 -5.31 21.33
C GLN A 518 -20.78 -6.13 20.58
N VAL A 519 -20.55 -5.83 19.31
CA VAL A 519 -19.52 -6.53 18.51
C VAL A 519 -18.12 -6.29 19.08
N ALA A 520 -17.82 -5.08 19.54
CA ALA A 520 -16.54 -4.78 20.18
C ALA A 520 -16.31 -5.62 21.45
N ALA A 521 -17.33 -5.76 22.30
CA ALA A 521 -17.25 -6.58 23.51
C ALA A 521 -17.10 -8.08 23.18
N ASP A 522 -17.84 -8.59 22.20
CA ASP A 522 -17.76 -9.98 21.78
C ASP A 522 -16.35 -10.33 21.25
N LEU A 523 -15.76 -9.41 20.48
CA LEU A 523 -14.40 -9.58 19.96
C LEU A 523 -13.34 -9.48 21.06
N GLU A 524 -13.42 -8.49 21.94
CA GLU A 524 -12.40 -8.23 22.98
C GLU A 524 -12.41 -9.29 24.09
N TYR A 525 -13.58 -9.74 24.54
CA TYR A 525 -13.69 -10.66 25.68
C TYR A 525 -13.77 -12.15 25.30
N TYR A 526 -14.17 -12.49 24.07
CA TYR A 526 -14.26 -13.89 23.63
C TYR A 526 -13.32 -14.21 22.47
N ALA A 527 -13.59 -13.69 21.26
CA ALA A 527 -12.93 -14.18 20.05
C ALA A 527 -11.40 -13.94 20.04
N ILE A 528 -10.93 -12.78 20.52
CA ILE A 528 -9.51 -12.45 20.60
C ILE A 528 -8.81 -13.31 21.67
N PRO A 529 -9.29 -13.38 22.93
CA PRO A 529 -8.73 -14.29 23.95
C PRO A 529 -8.70 -15.76 23.52
N GLU A 530 -9.78 -16.29 22.94
CA GLU A 530 -9.83 -17.67 22.45
C GLU A 530 -8.76 -17.94 21.39
N THR A 531 -8.58 -17.00 20.45
CA THR A 531 -7.56 -17.13 19.40
C THR A 531 -6.14 -17.03 19.97
N LYS A 532 -5.91 -16.19 21.00
CA LYS A 532 -4.62 -16.12 21.71
C LYS A 532 -4.28 -17.43 22.43
N VAL A 533 -5.24 -18.00 23.16
CA VAL A 533 -5.07 -19.29 23.84
C VAL A 533 -4.78 -20.41 22.83
N LEU A 534 -5.45 -20.39 21.67
CA LEU A 534 -5.16 -21.33 20.58
C LEU A 534 -3.72 -21.19 20.06
N ILE A 535 -3.24 -19.95 19.84
CA ILE A 535 -1.86 -19.71 19.40
C ILE A 535 -0.86 -20.22 20.45
N GLU A 536 -1.06 -19.88 21.72
CA GLU A 536 -0.20 -20.34 22.82
C GLU A 536 -0.15 -21.88 22.90
N ARG A 537 -1.29 -22.55 22.72
CA ARG A 537 -1.36 -24.01 22.66
C ARG A 537 -0.57 -24.57 21.49
N LEU A 538 -0.76 -24.04 20.27
CA LEU A 538 -0.05 -24.50 19.08
C LEU A 538 1.47 -24.25 19.18
N GLU A 539 1.88 -23.12 19.76
CA GLU A 539 3.28 -22.80 20.03
C GLU A 539 3.88 -23.76 21.08
N ALA A 540 3.12 -24.11 22.13
CA ALA A 540 3.55 -25.10 23.12
C ALA A 540 3.70 -26.51 22.52
N GLU A 541 2.73 -26.96 21.71
CA GLU A 541 2.78 -28.25 21.01
C GLU A 541 3.99 -28.35 20.05
N ARG A 542 4.33 -27.23 19.40
CA ARG A 542 5.55 -27.13 18.58
C ARG A 542 6.81 -27.20 19.45
N ALA A 543 6.88 -26.39 20.50
CA ALA A 543 8.04 -26.33 21.37
C ALA A 543 8.35 -27.68 22.05
N SER A 544 7.32 -28.43 22.47
CA SER A 544 7.50 -29.77 23.03
C SER A 544 8.08 -30.75 22.01
N ALA A 545 7.61 -30.71 20.76
CA ALA A 545 8.13 -31.58 19.73
C ALA A 545 9.58 -31.24 19.33
N ASP A 546 9.92 -29.94 19.30
CA ASP A 546 11.29 -29.49 19.06
C ASP A 546 12.23 -29.90 20.20
N ALA A 547 11.75 -29.84 21.46
CA ALA A 547 12.51 -30.28 22.63
C ALA A 547 12.74 -31.80 22.64
N GLU A 548 11.70 -32.60 22.33
CA GLU A 548 11.84 -34.06 22.17
C GLU A 548 12.85 -34.42 21.08
N ARG A 549 12.89 -33.65 19.99
CA ARG A 549 13.85 -33.83 18.90
C ARG A 549 15.29 -33.55 19.35
N ARG A 550 15.51 -32.43 20.05
CA ARG A 550 16.82 -32.10 20.63
C ARG A 550 17.31 -33.17 21.61
N ALA A 551 16.41 -33.70 22.44
CA ALA A 551 16.73 -34.78 23.37
C ALA A 551 17.13 -36.09 22.66
N ARG A 552 16.55 -36.38 21.49
CA ARG A 552 16.88 -37.58 20.70
C ARG A 552 18.14 -37.46 19.84
N GLN A 553 18.56 -36.25 19.45
CA GLN A 553 19.69 -36.04 18.53
C GLN A 553 21.03 -35.71 19.23
N GLY A 554 21.04 -35.40 20.53
CA GLY A 554 22.26 -35.01 21.26
C GLY A 554 22.83 -33.65 20.81
N GLU A 555 23.79 -33.10 21.57
CA GLU A 555 24.36 -31.75 21.35
C GLU A 555 25.08 -31.56 19.99
N ALA A 556 25.34 -32.63 19.24
CA ALA A 556 26.12 -32.60 17.99
C ALA A 556 25.27 -32.57 16.71
N GLY A 557 23.94 -32.61 16.81
CA GLY A 557 23.07 -32.40 15.65
C GLY A 557 23.02 -30.91 15.31
N GLU A 558 23.59 -30.52 14.16
CA GLU A 558 23.33 -29.21 13.57
C GLU A 558 21.83 -28.90 13.68
N SER A 559 21.52 -27.76 14.29
CA SER A 559 20.15 -27.28 14.49
C SER A 559 19.50 -27.11 13.12
N LEU A 560 18.92 -28.18 12.60
CA LEU A 560 18.06 -28.16 11.42
C LEU A 560 16.90 -27.23 11.76
N LEU A 561 16.99 -26.01 11.21
CA LEU A 561 16.03 -24.91 11.26
C LEU A 561 16.11 -24.04 12.52
N ALA A 562 16.93 -22.99 12.46
CA ALA A 562 16.76 -21.82 13.32
C ALA A 562 15.48 -21.08 12.89
N ASP A 563 14.34 -21.52 13.42
CA ASP A 563 13.00 -20.99 13.13
C ASP A 563 12.73 -19.58 13.67
N ALA A 564 13.75 -18.95 14.25
CA ALA A 564 13.68 -17.63 14.84
C ALA A 564 14.79 -16.73 14.28
N VAL A 565 14.44 -15.48 14.02
CA VAL A 565 15.38 -14.43 13.69
C VAL A 565 16.11 -14.03 14.97
N GLY A 566 17.39 -14.40 15.06
CA GLY A 566 18.29 -14.06 16.15
C GLY A 566 19.39 -13.07 15.73
N PRO A 567 20.29 -12.70 16.66
CA PRO A 567 21.44 -11.84 16.35
C PRO A 567 22.35 -12.40 15.26
N ASP A 568 22.44 -13.73 15.13
CA ASP A 568 23.29 -14.37 14.13
C ASP A 568 22.78 -14.11 12.70
N GLN A 569 21.48 -14.24 12.46
CA GLN A 569 20.87 -13.94 11.16
C GLN A 569 21.06 -12.46 10.78
N ILE A 570 20.93 -11.55 11.76
CA ILE A 570 21.20 -10.13 11.52
C ILE A 570 22.67 -9.89 11.16
N ASN A 571 23.61 -10.54 11.87
CA ASN A 571 25.03 -10.42 11.58
C ASN A 571 25.39 -10.93 10.18
N GLU A 572 24.76 -12.02 9.73
CA GLU A 572 24.98 -12.58 8.39
C GLU A 572 24.55 -11.61 7.28
N ILE A 573 23.40 -10.95 7.45
CA ILE A 573 22.91 -9.97 6.47
C ILE A 573 23.78 -8.71 6.47
N VAL A 574 24.13 -8.18 7.65
CA VAL A 574 25.04 -7.04 7.76
C VAL A 574 26.40 -7.39 7.13
N ALA A 575 26.91 -8.60 7.35
CA ALA A 575 28.15 -9.07 6.74
C ALA A 575 28.06 -9.12 5.21
N ARG A 576 26.92 -9.58 4.67
CA ARG A 576 26.66 -9.62 3.23
C ARG A 576 26.61 -8.22 2.63
N TRP A 577 25.89 -7.29 3.27
CA TRP A 577 25.73 -5.92 2.77
C TRP A 577 27.03 -5.10 2.84
N THR A 578 27.82 -5.30 3.88
CA THR A 578 29.01 -4.47 4.16
C THR A 578 30.32 -5.13 3.74
N GLY A 579 30.33 -6.44 3.47
CA GLY A 579 31.54 -7.24 3.28
C GLY A 579 32.36 -7.47 4.55
N ILE A 580 31.87 -7.05 5.72
CA ILE A 580 32.57 -7.21 7.01
C ILE A 580 32.34 -8.63 7.53
N PRO A 581 33.39 -9.44 7.81
CA PRO A 581 33.22 -10.79 8.32
C PRO A 581 32.40 -10.86 9.62
N VAL A 582 31.51 -11.84 9.74
CA VAL A 582 30.64 -12.07 10.91
C VAL A 582 31.43 -12.13 12.23
N THR A 583 32.64 -12.72 12.21
CA THR A 583 33.54 -12.78 13.38
C THR A 583 33.90 -11.40 13.93
N ARG A 584 34.02 -10.39 13.05
CA ARG A 584 34.27 -8.99 13.44
C ARG A 584 33.00 -8.29 13.92
N LEU A 585 31.81 -8.75 13.54
CA LEU A 585 30.53 -8.21 13.98
C LEU A 585 30.15 -8.74 15.37
N LYS A 586 30.39 -10.03 15.64
CA LYS A 586 30.11 -10.69 16.94
C LYS A 586 30.91 -10.16 18.13
N THR A 587 32.07 -9.55 17.88
CA THR A 587 32.92 -9.05 18.97
C THR A 587 32.29 -7.82 19.63
N THR A 588 32.00 -7.91 20.93
CA THR A 588 31.39 -6.83 21.69
C THR A 588 32.28 -5.58 21.68
N GLU A 589 31.67 -4.40 21.80
CA GLU A 589 32.43 -3.15 21.86
C GLU A 589 33.41 -3.15 23.04
N LYS A 590 32.99 -3.68 24.19
CA LYS A 590 33.85 -3.85 25.37
C LYS A 590 35.08 -4.68 25.05
N ASP A 591 34.93 -5.84 24.40
CA ASP A 591 36.05 -6.71 24.05
C ASP A 591 36.99 -6.06 23.02
N LYS A 592 36.44 -5.30 22.06
CA LYS A 592 37.24 -4.52 21.11
C LYS A 592 38.06 -3.44 21.81
N LEU A 593 37.48 -2.72 22.78
CA LEU A 593 38.16 -1.67 23.56
C LEU A 593 39.23 -2.24 24.50
N LEU A 594 38.96 -3.38 25.14
CA LEU A 594 39.92 -4.07 26.00
C LEU A 594 41.14 -4.56 25.19
N ASN A 595 40.90 -5.15 24.01
CA ASN A 595 41.95 -5.68 23.15
C ASN A 595 42.57 -4.65 22.18
N MET A 596 42.11 -3.39 22.19
CA MET A 596 42.56 -2.33 21.27
C MET A 596 44.08 -2.15 21.29
N GLU A 597 44.66 -2.06 22.48
CA GLU A 597 46.10 -1.84 22.68
C GLU A 597 46.93 -3.00 22.09
N LYS A 598 46.48 -4.25 22.30
CA LYS A 598 47.10 -5.44 21.71
C LYS A 598 46.98 -5.44 20.18
N HIS A 599 45.85 -4.99 19.64
CA HIS A 599 45.62 -4.93 18.20
C HIS A 599 46.50 -3.86 17.53
N LEU A 600 46.51 -2.64 18.07
CA LEU A 600 47.35 -1.54 17.61
C LEU A 600 48.84 -1.88 17.77
N GLY A 601 49.24 -2.53 18.87
CA GLY A 601 50.62 -2.94 19.12
C GLY A 601 51.15 -4.02 18.17
N ARG A 602 50.29 -4.80 17.49
CA ARG A 602 50.70 -5.72 16.42
C ARG A 602 51.06 -4.99 15.13
N LEU A 603 50.43 -3.83 14.88
CA LEU A 603 50.57 -3.06 13.65
C LEU A 603 51.63 -1.96 13.79
N VAL A 604 51.70 -1.32 14.97
CA VAL A 604 52.63 -0.23 15.28
C VAL A 604 53.76 -0.76 16.14
N VAL A 605 54.90 -1.04 15.51
CA VAL A 605 56.09 -1.58 16.19
C VAL A 605 56.82 -0.47 16.95
N GLY A 606 57.20 -0.73 18.20
CA GLY A 606 58.07 0.14 19.00
C GLY A 606 57.41 1.32 19.72
N GLN A 607 56.14 1.65 19.43
CA GLN A 607 55.44 2.82 19.99
C GLN A 607 54.45 2.46 21.12
N LYS A 608 54.86 1.65 22.10
CA LYS A 608 53.96 1.12 23.15
C LYS A 608 53.27 2.23 23.96
N GLU A 609 54.00 3.26 24.34
CA GLU A 609 53.48 4.38 25.14
C GLU A 609 52.41 5.19 24.39
N ALA A 610 52.66 5.48 23.11
CA ALA A 610 51.70 6.18 22.26
C ALA A 610 50.43 5.33 22.03
N VAL A 611 50.59 4.02 21.79
CA VAL A 611 49.46 3.08 21.64
C VAL A 611 48.62 2.99 22.92
N ALA A 612 49.26 2.91 24.09
CA ALA A 612 48.58 2.87 25.38
C ALA A 612 47.82 4.17 25.68
N SER A 613 48.44 5.32 25.43
CA SER A 613 47.83 6.65 25.62
C SER A 613 46.59 6.83 24.75
N VAL A 614 46.69 6.50 23.45
CA VAL A 614 45.55 6.55 22.52
C VAL A 614 44.45 5.58 22.95
N SER A 615 44.80 4.34 23.31
CA SER A 615 43.81 3.34 23.74
C SER A 615 43.07 3.77 25.01
N ASN A 616 43.77 4.35 25.99
CA ASN A 616 43.16 4.81 27.24
C ASN A 616 42.23 6.00 27.04
N ALA A 617 42.63 6.98 26.22
CA ALA A 617 41.77 8.13 25.90
C ALA A 617 40.48 7.70 25.15
N ILE A 618 40.59 6.74 24.22
CA ILE A 618 39.40 6.20 23.53
C ILE A 618 38.51 5.39 24.49
N ARG A 619 39.08 4.58 25.39
CA ARG A 619 38.32 3.88 26.45
C ARG A 619 37.59 4.88 27.35
N LEU A 620 38.27 5.95 27.77
CA LEU A 620 37.70 7.01 28.59
C LEU A 620 36.51 7.67 27.89
N GLN A 621 36.64 7.99 26.61
CA GLN A 621 35.56 8.58 25.83
C GLN A 621 34.35 7.63 25.71
N ARG A 622 34.60 6.36 25.37
CA ARG A 622 33.54 5.36 25.17
C ARG A 622 32.88 4.94 26.49
N SER A 623 33.53 5.15 27.62
CA SER A 623 32.94 4.93 28.95
C SER A 623 31.96 6.03 29.38
N GLY A 624 31.89 7.15 28.65
CA GLY A 624 31.05 8.29 29.01
C GLY A 624 31.60 9.15 30.16
N LEU A 625 32.82 8.87 30.63
CA LEU A 625 33.49 9.65 31.67
C LEU A 625 34.11 10.95 31.16
N SER A 626 34.23 11.13 29.84
CA SER A 626 34.67 12.37 29.21
C SER A 626 33.50 13.30 28.89
N ASN A 627 33.77 14.60 28.75
CA ASN A 627 32.77 15.56 28.28
C ASN A 627 32.25 15.17 26.87
N PRO A 628 30.93 14.94 26.68
CA PRO A 628 30.34 14.53 25.40
C PRO A 628 30.58 15.51 24.25
N ASN A 629 30.79 16.80 24.56
CA ASN A 629 30.98 17.85 23.56
C ASN A 629 32.44 18.03 23.12
N SER A 630 33.40 17.28 23.68
CA SER A 630 34.81 17.36 23.33
C SER A 630 35.31 16.06 22.70
N PRO A 631 35.75 16.05 21.42
CA PRO A 631 36.38 14.89 20.82
C PRO A 631 37.77 14.63 21.44
N PRO A 632 38.26 13.38 21.46
CA PRO A 632 39.61 13.06 21.91
C PRO A 632 40.60 13.67 20.94
N SER A 633 41.55 14.45 21.49
CA SER A 633 42.60 15.10 20.72
C SER A 633 43.96 14.55 21.13
N PHE A 634 44.81 14.32 20.13
CA PHE A 634 46.16 13.81 20.33
C PHE A 634 47.15 14.68 19.56
N LEU A 635 48.29 14.98 20.18
CA LEU A 635 49.44 15.60 19.52
C LEU A 635 50.57 14.57 19.44
N PHE A 636 50.85 14.07 18.25
CA PHE A 636 51.93 13.09 18.05
C PHE A 636 53.27 13.79 17.82
N CYS A 637 54.09 13.85 18.87
CA CYS A 637 55.43 14.41 18.83
C CYS A 637 56.48 13.31 18.59
N GLY A 638 57.39 13.51 17.64
CA GLY A 638 58.51 12.59 17.39
C GLY A 638 59.14 12.74 16.00
N PRO A 639 60.26 12.05 15.70
CA PRO A 639 60.92 12.09 14.40
C PRO A 639 60.02 11.58 13.26
N SER A 640 60.31 11.97 12.01
CA SER A 640 59.61 11.43 10.83
C SER A 640 59.88 9.92 10.67
N GLY A 641 58.94 9.19 10.06
CA GLY A 641 59.07 7.74 9.82
C GLY A 641 58.85 6.83 11.02
N THR A 642 58.57 7.36 12.21
CA THR A 642 58.43 6.60 13.48
C THR A 642 57.07 5.91 13.68
N GLY A 643 56.17 6.00 12.70
CA GLY A 643 54.85 5.35 12.76
C GLY A 643 53.69 6.23 13.22
N LYS A 644 53.88 7.56 13.38
CA LYS A 644 52.81 8.51 13.73
C LYS A 644 51.59 8.42 12.81
N THR A 645 51.82 8.43 11.49
CA THR A 645 50.76 8.28 10.47
C THR A 645 50.17 6.88 10.44
N LEU A 646 50.94 5.87 10.82
CA LEU A 646 50.49 4.48 10.84
C LEU A 646 49.54 4.25 12.02
N LEU A 647 49.82 4.85 13.18
CA LEU A 647 48.96 4.84 14.36
C LEU A 647 47.62 5.57 14.09
N THR A 648 47.62 6.72 13.40
CA THR A 648 46.36 7.39 13.01
C THR A 648 45.52 6.57 12.05
N LYS A 649 46.13 5.96 11.03
CA LYS A 649 45.40 5.13 10.05
C LYS A 649 44.70 3.92 10.66
N HIS A 650 45.31 3.32 11.68
CA HIS A 650 44.79 2.10 12.31
C HIS A 650 44.01 2.37 13.61
N SER A 651 43.97 3.62 14.08
CA SER A 651 43.09 4.01 15.18
C SER A 651 41.62 3.87 14.73
N PRO A 652 40.74 3.28 15.55
CA PRO A 652 39.31 3.15 15.24
C PRO A 652 38.56 4.48 15.08
N SER A 653 39.23 5.61 15.38
CA SER A 653 38.76 6.97 15.13
C SER A 653 39.11 7.53 13.74
N SER A 654 39.63 6.72 12.82
CA SER A 654 40.09 7.17 11.50
C SER A 654 39.01 7.88 10.65
N SER A 655 37.73 7.64 10.92
CA SER A 655 36.60 8.33 10.29
C SER A 655 36.36 9.77 10.80
N LEU A 656 36.96 10.16 11.94
CA LEU A 656 36.75 11.45 12.63
C LEU A 656 37.99 12.35 12.64
N MET A 657 39.11 11.90 12.08
CA MET A 657 40.38 12.63 12.13
C MET A 657 40.55 13.51 10.89
N THR A 658 40.24 14.81 11.03
CA THR A 658 40.70 15.83 10.08
C THR A 658 42.22 15.94 10.13
N LEU A 659 42.89 15.36 9.13
CA LEU A 659 44.29 15.64 8.86
C LEU A 659 44.39 17.04 8.25
N ARG A 660 44.82 18.04 9.04
CA ARG A 660 45.38 19.26 8.46
C ARG A 660 46.87 19.02 8.18
N PRO A 661 47.36 19.37 6.98
CA PRO A 661 48.76 19.21 6.62
C PRO A 661 49.69 20.04 7.51
#